data_AF-A0A914USX2-F1
#
_entry.id   AF-A0A914USX2-F1
#
_cell.length_a   1.000
_cell.length_b   1.000
_cell.length_c   1.000
_cell.angle_alpha   90.00
_cell.angle_beta   90.00
_cell.angle_gamma   90.00
#
_symmetry.space_group_name_H-M   'P 1'
#
loop_
_entity.id
_entity.type
_entity.pdbx_description
1 polymer ?
#
loop_
_entity_poly.entity_id
_entity_poly.type
_entity_poly.pdbx_seq_one_letter_code
_entity_poly.pdbx_strand_id
1 'polypeptide(L)'
;PDKCTLRLEPELPLPAVRLSVWIAWNAVSGVRSIKLFYADGTTESLMQVFAQCDKPYTAQLNATKNITQIEIRTNNPFVSIDAIQLLSPPEQSACSACHRITYQLHRYPTFDDKSFVTVHSRQFTDNAIQVNQKYEYRVSAVIGDVQGQLSPPLDFSWGQLFCGDGLVNGDEMCDDGNVADGDGCSSLCKIEARFQCLGEPSLCYIYAADGVCEDFERVESVQDCGFFTPEQFDDQWVKHAVARSPLLEIECPLNSLVGPPENNDCSLAPNNEPWETCTAAASIGEIEIIAYFDRPALATAVLVHIAPDGSNSLGSDPKFIHVELIDTDNQTHAVKGSQNVMLSCSASPITYPVVMDLSQPLWYTIGVRLTVNLPLSLAVSAVRLRSWRMLDPLAVARCASERLLFDPTTGQCSANRCDGESPAVAVCTPLTLNNGDVQCDGGMTSCTARCSAGYHLFAGNISASNAVVFCQYGRWSTSVRCEPIDCRPPKIAHATISCPQGTTHGKRCNFACISPAKMTGDDNEITCESNAIWSVPEAYCQLTCAVHDLSSRNAERTSLSCRTPLTNDGSALEHYPMGARCKLSCLPGHHVEDTVRNKQQVRLTCGNDGRWQGPKCVPVKCEQPKIVYFGLYNCTEGFNVGSKCRFNCPGWKESRISTCKPDGTWSLTRPCPLAQVTCPRPEASRDFIFDCPRRLSVGTFCKVSCNAKGYEPVIERVRTIDRGLQMQSLERVDRLSCTGRRTMEPAISEFACVKQCNTDFMGDGWCDFQNNRGFCGWDDGDCCASTVKGGKVRLMFPALCTSHLCQCIDPFAAEN
;
A
#
# COMPACT_ATOMS: atom_id res chain seq x y z
N PRO A 1 -24.17 -10.35 -23.32
CA PRO A 1 -24.90 -9.50 -22.35
C PRO A 1 -24.04 -8.27 -22.01
N ASP A 2 -24.52 -7.11 -22.44
CA ASP A 2 -23.73 -5.93 -22.70
C ASP A 2 -23.17 -5.21 -21.46
N LYS A 3 -21.85 -5.06 -21.48
CA LYS A 3 -20.99 -3.99 -20.94
C LYS A 3 -21.78 -2.81 -20.33
N CYS A 4 -21.66 -2.63 -19.01
CA CYS A 4 -22.30 -1.54 -18.30
C CYS A 4 -21.73 -0.19 -18.79
N THR A 5 -22.63 0.73 -19.17
CA THR A 5 -22.26 2.09 -19.64
C THR A 5 -22.98 3.10 -18.77
N LEU A 6 -22.22 3.93 -18.06
CA LEU A 6 -22.72 5.02 -17.23
C LEU A 6 -22.63 6.31 -18.02
N ARG A 7 -23.72 7.08 -18.09
CA ARG A 7 -23.76 8.41 -18.72
C ARG A 7 -24.18 9.43 -17.67
N LEU A 8 -23.40 10.49 -17.56
CA LEU A 8 -23.57 11.53 -16.55
C LEU A 8 -23.51 12.88 -17.23
N GLU A 9 -24.34 13.79 -16.75
CA GLU A 9 -24.40 15.17 -17.23
C GLU A 9 -24.05 16.08 -16.05
N PRO A 10 -23.06 16.97 -16.17
CA PRO A 10 -22.81 17.97 -15.16
C PRO A 10 -24.01 18.91 -15.06
N GLU A 11 -24.28 19.41 -13.86
CA GLU A 11 -25.44 20.28 -13.56
C GLU A 11 -25.48 21.54 -14.44
N LEU A 12 -24.31 22.00 -14.89
CA LEU A 12 -24.13 23.06 -15.87
C LEU A 12 -23.05 22.65 -16.88
N PRO A 13 -23.15 23.03 -18.17
CA PRO A 13 -22.04 22.90 -19.09
C PRO A 13 -20.88 23.79 -18.64
N LEU A 14 -19.72 23.21 -18.34
CA LEU A 14 -18.56 23.97 -17.85
C LEU A 14 -17.26 23.52 -18.51
N PRO A 15 -16.33 24.44 -18.79
CA PRO A 15 -14.99 24.09 -19.23
C PRO A 15 -14.22 23.56 -18.02
N ALA A 16 -13.63 22.37 -18.16
CA ALA A 16 -12.88 21.74 -17.10
C ALA A 16 -11.37 21.74 -17.42
N VAL A 17 -10.56 22.04 -16.42
CA VAL A 17 -9.09 21.85 -16.44
C VAL A 17 -8.69 20.46 -15.95
N ARG A 18 -9.58 19.78 -15.21
CA ARG A 18 -9.29 18.47 -14.62
C ARG A 18 -10.56 17.65 -14.45
N LEU A 19 -10.45 16.37 -14.71
CA LEU A 19 -11.41 15.32 -14.36
C LEU A 19 -10.83 14.48 -13.22
N SER A 20 -11.66 14.10 -12.25
CA SER A 20 -11.31 13.14 -11.20
C SER A 20 -12.44 12.11 -11.05
N VAL A 21 -12.11 10.82 -11.01
CA VAL A 21 -13.07 9.71 -10.94
C VAL A 21 -12.67 8.76 -9.82
N TRP A 22 -13.47 8.66 -8.77
CA TRP A 22 -13.26 7.76 -7.62
C TRP A 22 -13.93 6.42 -7.87
N ILE A 23 -13.14 5.35 -7.84
CA ILE A 23 -13.62 3.99 -8.08
C ILE A 23 -13.43 3.20 -6.80
N ALA A 24 -14.56 2.86 -6.16
CA ALA A 24 -14.58 2.21 -4.85
C ALA A 24 -14.33 0.71 -4.92
N TRP A 25 -14.56 0.07 -6.07
CA TRP A 25 -14.41 -1.38 -6.20
C TRP A 25 -14.09 -1.83 -7.62
N ASN A 26 -13.23 -2.86 -7.72
CA ASN A 26 -12.86 -3.55 -8.96
C ASN A 26 -12.22 -2.62 -10.02
N ALA A 27 -11.28 -1.79 -9.59
CA ALA A 27 -10.75 -0.66 -10.34
C ALA A 27 -9.69 -1.02 -11.41
N VAL A 28 -8.78 -1.94 -11.10
CA VAL A 28 -7.57 -2.28 -11.90
C VAL A 28 -7.88 -2.78 -13.32
N SER A 29 -9.06 -3.35 -13.54
CA SER A 29 -9.52 -3.77 -14.88
C SER A 29 -10.98 -3.38 -15.12
N GLY A 30 -11.50 -2.46 -14.32
CA GLY A 30 -12.92 -2.15 -14.25
C GLY A 30 -13.37 -1.20 -15.35
N VAL A 31 -12.64 -0.11 -15.56
CA VAL A 31 -13.02 0.94 -16.52
C VAL A 31 -12.31 0.72 -17.84
N ARG A 32 -13.09 0.74 -18.93
CA ARG A 32 -12.62 0.53 -20.30
C ARG A 32 -12.25 1.82 -21.00
N SER A 33 -13.09 2.83 -20.85
CA SER A 33 -12.91 4.15 -21.48
C SER A 33 -13.81 5.18 -20.82
N ILE A 34 -13.32 6.42 -20.73
CA ILE A 34 -14.13 7.59 -20.39
C ILE A 34 -14.23 8.47 -21.63
N LYS A 35 -15.44 8.84 -22.04
CA LYS A 35 -15.69 9.77 -23.15
C LYS A 35 -16.29 11.06 -22.64
N LEU A 36 -15.77 12.17 -23.13
CA LEU A 36 -16.24 13.52 -22.87
C LEU A 36 -16.97 14.02 -24.11
N PHE A 37 -18.16 14.58 -23.92
CA PHE A 37 -18.94 15.24 -24.96
C PHE A 37 -18.93 16.74 -24.69
N TYR A 38 -18.65 17.52 -25.73
CA TYR A 38 -18.58 18.97 -25.65
C TYR A 38 -19.81 19.62 -26.27
N ALA A 39 -20.11 20.84 -25.83
CA ALA A 39 -21.23 21.65 -26.31
C ALA A 39 -21.15 21.98 -27.82
N ASP A 40 -19.95 21.93 -28.41
CA ASP A 40 -19.71 22.13 -29.84
C ASP A 40 -19.98 20.86 -30.68
N GLY A 41 -20.42 19.77 -30.04
CA GLY A 41 -20.69 18.48 -30.68
C GLY A 41 -19.44 17.61 -30.88
N THR A 42 -18.25 18.08 -30.49
CA THR A 42 -17.05 17.24 -30.51
C THR A 42 -17.01 16.28 -29.33
N THR A 43 -16.23 15.21 -29.47
CA THR A 43 -16.04 14.21 -28.40
C THR A 43 -14.58 13.88 -28.23
N GLU A 44 -14.14 13.74 -26.99
CA GLU A 44 -12.81 13.28 -26.62
C GLU A 44 -12.94 11.95 -25.87
N SER A 45 -12.06 10.99 -26.15
CA SER A 45 -12.09 9.69 -25.51
C SER A 45 -10.77 9.46 -24.77
N LEU A 46 -10.84 9.40 -23.46
CA LEU A 46 -9.76 8.96 -22.58
C LEU A 46 -9.76 7.44 -22.58
N MET A 47 -8.73 6.86 -23.19
CA MET A 47 -8.50 5.41 -23.24
C MET A 47 -7.54 5.01 -22.10
N GLN A 48 -7.50 3.72 -21.73
CA GLN A 48 -6.59 3.18 -20.71
C GLN A 48 -6.73 3.83 -19.32
N VAL A 49 -7.96 3.81 -18.79
CA VAL A 49 -8.29 4.34 -17.46
C VAL A 49 -7.90 3.33 -16.39
N PHE A 50 -6.65 3.40 -15.93
CA PHE A 50 -6.20 2.62 -14.79
C PHE A 50 -6.58 3.33 -13.49
N ALA A 51 -7.35 2.62 -12.68
CA ALA A 51 -7.81 3.11 -11.41
C ALA A 51 -7.53 2.09 -10.32
N GLN A 52 -7.30 2.58 -9.11
CA GLN A 52 -7.15 1.75 -7.91
C GLN A 52 -8.32 2.03 -6.96
N CYS A 53 -8.66 1.04 -6.14
CA CYS A 53 -9.60 1.30 -5.04
C CYS A 53 -9.00 2.36 -4.11
N ASP A 54 -9.85 3.21 -3.55
CA ASP A 54 -9.49 4.28 -2.60
C ASP A 54 -8.62 5.42 -3.16
N LYS A 55 -8.38 5.47 -4.49
CA LYS A 55 -7.68 6.58 -5.16
C LYS A 55 -8.46 7.06 -6.41
N PRO A 56 -8.56 8.39 -6.66
CA PRO A 56 -9.20 8.88 -7.87
C PRO A 56 -8.28 8.76 -9.08
N TYR A 57 -8.82 8.25 -10.20
CA TYR A 57 -8.23 8.49 -11.51
C TYR A 57 -8.35 9.99 -11.82
N THR A 58 -7.24 10.66 -12.15
CA THR A 58 -7.27 12.08 -12.51
C THR A 58 -6.70 12.31 -13.91
N ALA A 59 -7.37 13.15 -14.69
CA ALA A 59 -6.96 13.50 -16.04
C ALA A 59 -6.99 15.02 -16.21
N GLN A 60 -5.93 15.58 -16.77
CA GLN A 60 -5.90 17.01 -17.11
C GLN A 60 -6.67 17.23 -18.42
N LEU A 61 -7.50 18.26 -18.43
CA LEU A 61 -8.39 18.57 -19.54
C LEU A 61 -8.12 19.95 -20.11
N ASN A 62 -8.39 20.12 -21.39
CA ASN A 62 -8.25 21.41 -22.05
C ASN A 62 -9.47 22.30 -21.74
N ALA A 63 -9.26 23.36 -20.98
CA ALA A 63 -10.32 24.23 -20.47
C ALA A 63 -10.94 25.20 -21.50
N THR A 64 -10.85 24.87 -22.78
CA THR A 64 -11.36 25.70 -23.88
C THR A 64 -12.78 25.35 -24.28
N LYS A 65 -13.25 24.14 -23.94
CA LYS A 65 -14.56 23.62 -24.38
C LYS A 65 -15.44 23.21 -23.20
N ASN A 66 -16.72 23.54 -23.28
CA ASN A 66 -17.70 23.18 -22.25
C ASN A 66 -18.08 21.71 -22.37
N ILE A 67 -17.90 20.95 -21.30
CA ILE A 67 -18.30 19.54 -21.23
C ILE A 67 -19.79 19.49 -20.87
N THR A 68 -20.57 18.77 -21.67
CA THR A 68 -22.02 18.59 -21.48
C THR A 68 -22.38 17.19 -21.00
N GLN A 69 -21.54 16.20 -21.25
CA GLN A 69 -21.81 14.82 -20.86
C GLN A 69 -20.49 14.04 -20.71
N ILE A 70 -20.48 13.08 -19.79
CA ILE A 70 -19.41 12.10 -19.57
C ILE A 70 -20.02 10.71 -19.74
N GLU A 71 -19.40 9.85 -20.54
CA GLU A 71 -19.75 8.44 -20.67
C GLU A 71 -18.61 7.56 -20.15
N ILE A 72 -18.87 6.68 -19.20
CA ILE A 72 -17.92 5.71 -18.67
C ILE A 72 -18.37 4.32 -19.08
N ARG A 73 -17.51 3.58 -19.76
CA ARG A 73 -17.73 2.18 -20.11
C ARG A 73 -16.90 1.29 -19.22
N THR A 74 -17.50 0.24 -18.66
CA THR A 74 -16.79 -0.74 -17.84
C THR A 74 -16.54 -2.04 -18.59
N ASN A 75 -15.48 -2.77 -18.22
CA ASN A 75 -15.17 -4.11 -18.73
C ASN A 75 -16.01 -5.20 -18.04
N ASN A 76 -16.46 -4.96 -16.81
CA ASN A 76 -17.29 -5.87 -16.05
C ASN A 76 -18.43 -5.12 -15.31
N PRO A 77 -19.53 -5.79 -14.94
CA PRO A 77 -20.68 -5.14 -14.28
C PRO A 77 -20.50 -4.91 -12.77
N PHE A 78 -19.37 -5.31 -12.19
CA PHE A 78 -19.10 -5.26 -10.75
C PHE A 78 -18.19 -4.08 -10.35
N VAL A 79 -18.00 -3.11 -11.24
CA VAL A 79 -17.22 -1.90 -10.98
C VAL A 79 -18.09 -0.91 -10.24
N SER A 80 -17.60 -0.44 -9.08
CA SER A 80 -18.28 0.59 -8.29
C SER A 80 -17.59 1.93 -8.47
N ILE A 81 -18.32 2.93 -8.98
CA ILE A 81 -17.85 4.31 -9.12
C ILE A 81 -18.56 5.13 -8.05
N ASP A 82 -17.79 5.77 -7.18
CA ASP A 82 -18.30 6.54 -6.04
C ASP A 82 -18.63 7.98 -6.43
N ALA A 83 -17.67 8.67 -7.07
CA ALA A 83 -17.81 10.06 -7.44
C ALA A 83 -17.05 10.40 -8.72
N ILE A 84 -17.52 11.45 -9.41
CA ILE A 84 -16.82 12.09 -10.53
C ILE A 84 -16.84 13.60 -10.31
N GLN A 85 -15.70 14.25 -10.49
CA GLN A 85 -15.53 15.69 -10.33
C GLN A 85 -14.93 16.29 -11.60
N LEU A 86 -15.52 17.38 -12.07
CA LEU A 86 -14.92 18.28 -13.04
C LEU A 86 -14.49 19.55 -12.31
N LEU A 87 -13.23 19.95 -12.49
CA LEU A 87 -12.69 21.19 -11.93
C LEU A 87 -12.64 22.24 -13.05
N SER A 88 -13.34 23.36 -12.89
CA SER A 88 -13.25 24.49 -13.82
C SER A 88 -12.15 25.50 -13.45
N PRO A 89 -11.71 26.34 -14.41
CA PRO A 89 -10.88 27.50 -14.12
C PRO A 89 -11.55 28.46 -13.11
N PRO A 90 -10.77 29.15 -12.26
CA PRO A 90 -11.30 30.05 -11.23
C PRO A 90 -11.94 31.33 -11.76
N GLU A 91 -11.83 31.62 -13.06
CA GLU A 91 -12.31 32.84 -13.71
C GLU A 91 -13.70 32.69 -14.36
N GLN A 92 -14.39 31.56 -14.10
CA GLN A 92 -15.66 31.26 -14.72
C GLN A 92 -16.82 32.07 -14.11
N SER A 93 -17.73 32.57 -14.96
CA SER A 93 -18.89 33.38 -14.55
C SER A 93 -19.81 32.68 -13.55
N ALA A 94 -19.91 31.35 -13.58
CA ALA A 94 -20.69 30.55 -12.63
C ALA A 94 -20.14 30.60 -11.19
N CYS A 95 -18.87 30.98 -11.01
CA CYS A 95 -18.20 31.09 -9.72
C CYS A 95 -18.28 32.51 -9.12
N SER A 96 -19.03 33.43 -9.73
CA SER A 96 -19.08 34.84 -9.31
C SER A 96 -19.62 35.07 -7.88
N ALA A 97 -20.34 34.08 -7.32
CA ALA A 97 -20.85 34.10 -5.96
C ALA A 97 -19.96 33.35 -4.94
N CYS A 98 -18.89 32.69 -5.39
CA CYS A 98 -18.01 31.93 -4.51
C CYS A 98 -17.03 32.84 -3.77
N HIS A 99 -16.88 32.63 -2.46
CA HIS A 99 -15.81 33.28 -1.72
C HIS A 99 -14.47 32.67 -2.13
N ARG A 100 -13.55 33.52 -2.62
CA ARG A 100 -12.19 33.10 -2.99
C ARG A 100 -11.47 32.58 -1.75
N ILE A 101 -10.93 31.37 -1.88
CA ILE A 101 -10.02 30.81 -0.87
C ILE A 101 -8.71 31.61 -0.96
N THR A 102 -8.26 32.10 0.18
CA THR A 102 -6.94 32.70 0.34
C THR A 102 -6.13 31.84 1.30
N TYR A 103 -4.82 31.93 1.27
CA TYR A 103 -3.93 31.10 2.06
C TYR A 103 -3.04 31.99 2.92
N GLN A 104 -2.88 31.69 4.21
CA GLN A 104 -1.85 32.30 5.04
C GLN A 104 -0.66 31.35 5.11
N LEU A 105 0.46 31.78 4.54
CA LEU A 105 1.72 31.08 4.54
C LEU A 105 2.58 31.58 5.71
N HIS A 106 2.88 30.67 6.64
CA HIS A 106 3.77 30.87 7.76
C HIS A 106 5.14 30.27 7.42
N ARG A 107 6.22 30.95 7.80
CA ARG A 107 7.60 30.49 7.61
C ARG A 107 8.42 30.72 8.88
N TYR A 108 9.33 29.80 9.19
CA TYR A 108 10.36 30.00 10.20
C TYR A 108 11.76 29.79 9.59
N PRO A 109 12.69 30.75 9.65
CA PRO A 109 12.54 32.11 10.19
C PRO A 109 11.49 32.95 9.44
N THR A 110 10.87 33.93 10.13
CA THR A 110 9.74 34.71 9.62
C THR A 110 10.07 35.56 8.39
N PHE A 111 9.04 36.00 7.67
CA PHE A 111 9.17 36.87 6.49
C PHE A 111 9.30 38.32 6.92
N ASP A 112 10.49 38.94 6.89
CA ASP A 112 10.68 40.38 7.17
C ASP A 112 9.83 40.90 8.36
N ASP A 113 9.88 40.20 9.49
CA ASP A 113 9.11 40.45 10.73
C ASP A 113 7.57 40.23 10.68
N LYS A 114 7.05 39.63 9.61
CA LYS A 114 5.65 39.16 9.51
C LYS A 114 5.54 37.68 9.88
N SER A 115 4.54 37.36 10.70
CA SER A 115 4.21 35.99 11.10
C SER A 115 3.62 35.14 9.97
N PHE A 116 3.04 35.79 8.94
CA PHE A 116 2.54 35.13 7.73
C PHE A 116 2.47 36.07 6.53
N VAL A 117 2.39 35.49 5.33
CA VAL A 117 2.09 36.16 4.05
C VAL A 117 0.77 35.62 3.53
N THR A 118 -0.12 36.50 3.06
CA THR A 118 -1.36 36.09 2.41
C THR A 118 -1.11 35.82 0.92
N VAL A 119 -1.53 34.64 0.45
CA VAL A 119 -1.37 34.14 -0.91
C VAL A 119 -2.75 33.85 -1.50
N HIS A 120 -2.99 34.24 -2.74
CA HIS A 120 -4.29 34.07 -3.41
C HIS A 120 -4.33 32.88 -4.39
N SER A 121 -3.18 32.24 -4.60
CA SER A 121 -2.96 31.07 -5.46
C SER A 121 -2.44 29.90 -4.63
N ARG A 122 -2.46 28.70 -5.20
CA ARG A 122 -1.82 27.50 -4.63
C ARG A 122 -0.30 27.46 -4.83
N GLN A 123 0.27 28.55 -5.34
CA GLN A 123 1.69 28.68 -5.65
C GLN A 123 2.20 29.98 -5.04
N PHE A 124 3.36 29.90 -4.41
CA PHE A 124 4.07 31.02 -3.82
C PHE A 124 5.57 30.86 -4.09
N THR A 125 6.21 31.93 -4.54
CA THR A 125 7.66 31.96 -4.76
C THR A 125 8.31 32.77 -3.64
N ASP A 126 9.16 32.10 -2.85
CA ASP A 126 9.92 32.76 -1.78
C ASP A 126 11.27 33.25 -2.32
N ASN A 127 11.39 34.57 -2.47
CA ASN A 127 12.62 35.22 -2.95
C ASN A 127 13.58 35.62 -1.81
N ALA A 128 13.20 35.41 -0.54
CA ALA A 128 13.96 35.82 0.63
C ALA A 128 14.75 34.65 1.25
N ILE A 129 15.05 33.62 0.47
CA ILE A 129 15.79 32.44 0.87
C ILE A 129 17.30 32.73 0.87
N GLN A 130 17.99 32.29 1.92
CA GLN A 130 19.44 32.37 2.06
C GLN A 130 20.10 31.00 1.92
N VAL A 131 21.28 30.96 1.32
CA VAL A 131 22.09 29.76 1.17
C VAL A 131 22.51 29.25 2.57
N ASN A 132 22.40 27.94 2.82
CA ASN A 132 22.68 27.26 4.09
C ASN A 132 21.72 27.54 5.27
N GLN A 133 20.57 28.17 5.01
CA GLN A 133 19.51 28.35 6.02
C GLN A 133 18.41 27.29 5.81
N LYS A 134 17.95 26.68 6.92
CA LYS A 134 16.77 25.81 6.92
C LYS A 134 15.51 26.65 7.17
N TYR A 135 14.46 26.34 6.44
CA TYR A 135 13.16 26.99 6.52
C TYR A 135 12.07 25.96 6.80
N GLU A 136 11.15 26.26 7.70
CA GLU A 136 9.92 25.48 7.93
C GLU A 136 8.73 26.29 7.41
N TYR A 137 7.96 25.74 6.48
CA TYR A 137 6.76 26.37 5.93
C TYR A 137 5.49 25.66 6.42
N ARG A 138 4.43 26.44 6.71
CA ARG A 138 3.08 25.95 7.00
C ARG A 138 2.03 26.81 6.34
N VAL A 139 0.94 26.22 5.88
CA VAL A 139 -0.15 26.93 5.20
C VAL A 139 -1.45 26.73 5.97
N SER A 140 -2.25 27.77 6.10
CA SER A 140 -3.67 27.66 6.47
C SER A 140 -4.55 28.26 5.38
N ALA A 141 -5.67 27.60 5.07
CA ALA A 141 -6.66 28.13 4.13
C ALA A 141 -7.63 29.06 4.87
N VAL A 142 -8.01 30.16 4.24
CA VAL A 142 -8.89 31.20 4.76
C VAL A 142 -10.01 31.45 3.76
N ILE A 143 -11.26 31.32 4.21
CA ILE A 143 -12.47 31.56 3.42
C ILE A 143 -13.32 32.58 4.17
N GLY A 144 -13.37 33.82 3.67
CA GLY A 144 -13.98 34.93 4.41
C GLY A 144 -13.25 35.12 5.76
N ASP A 145 -13.99 35.01 6.86
CA ASP A 145 -13.46 35.15 8.22
C ASP A 145 -13.06 33.81 8.88
N VAL A 146 -13.21 32.69 8.18
CA VAL A 146 -12.92 31.35 8.70
C VAL A 146 -11.52 30.92 8.29
N GLN A 147 -10.65 30.67 9.27
CA GLN A 147 -9.30 30.15 9.08
C GLN A 147 -9.23 28.66 9.44
N GLY A 148 -8.68 27.86 8.54
CA GLY A 148 -8.39 26.45 8.76
C GLY A 148 -7.14 26.22 9.62
N GLN A 149 -6.95 24.97 10.06
CA GLN A 149 -5.74 24.58 10.78
C GLN A 149 -4.49 24.72 9.90
N LEU A 150 -3.34 24.89 10.55
CA LEU A 150 -2.04 24.87 9.88
C LEU A 150 -1.76 23.47 9.33
N SER A 151 -1.23 23.42 8.11
CA SER A 151 -0.69 22.19 7.52
C SER A 151 0.45 21.60 8.37
N PRO A 152 0.76 20.31 8.17
CA PRO A 152 2.04 19.76 8.59
C PRO A 152 3.21 20.64 8.11
N PRO A 153 4.32 20.68 8.87
CA PRO A 153 5.50 21.46 8.49
C PRO A 153 6.18 20.87 7.25
N LEU A 154 6.54 21.76 6.32
CA LEU A 154 7.43 21.46 5.20
C LEU A 154 8.80 22.05 5.49
N ASP A 155 9.80 21.17 5.70
CA ASP A 155 11.18 21.57 5.89
C ASP A 155 11.89 21.70 4.54
N PHE A 156 12.51 22.86 4.29
CA PHE A 156 13.21 23.19 3.06
C PHE A 156 14.62 23.72 3.34
N SER A 157 15.57 23.33 2.49
CA SER A 157 16.92 23.89 2.44
C SER A 157 17.30 24.23 1.00
N TRP A 158 18.00 25.35 0.80
CA TRP A 158 18.38 25.81 -0.54
C TRP A 158 19.23 24.76 -1.27
N GLY A 159 18.79 24.35 -2.46
CA GLY A 159 19.41 23.30 -3.28
C GLY A 159 18.83 21.88 -3.08
N GLN A 160 17.81 21.73 -2.24
CA GLN A 160 17.08 20.47 -2.06
C GLN A 160 16.03 20.31 -3.17
N LEU A 161 16.09 19.19 -3.89
CA LEU A 161 15.06 18.75 -4.83
C LEU A 161 13.83 18.28 -4.04
N PHE A 162 12.63 18.54 -4.55
CA PHE A 162 11.37 18.20 -3.88
C PHE A 162 10.45 17.49 -4.85
N CYS A 163 10.19 16.22 -4.55
CA CYS A 163 9.24 15.44 -5.31
C CYS A 163 7.81 15.88 -5.04
N GLY A 164 7.02 16.02 -6.12
CA GLY A 164 5.63 16.44 -6.10
C GLY A 164 5.42 17.93 -6.37
N ASP A 165 6.41 18.64 -6.93
CA ASP A 165 6.26 20.03 -7.38
C ASP A 165 5.83 20.16 -8.86
N GLY A 166 5.75 19.04 -9.58
CA GLY A 166 5.36 18.93 -10.98
C GLY A 166 6.47 19.29 -11.96
N LEU A 167 7.73 19.43 -11.51
CA LEU A 167 8.89 19.74 -12.34
C LEU A 167 9.91 18.62 -12.21
N VAL A 168 10.30 18.00 -13.32
CA VAL A 168 11.36 16.97 -13.31
C VAL A 168 12.73 17.65 -13.27
N ASN A 169 13.36 17.71 -12.10
CA ASN A 169 14.67 18.36 -11.91
C ASN A 169 15.73 17.42 -11.32
N GLY A 170 16.99 17.61 -11.74
CA GLY A 170 18.12 16.88 -11.17
C GLY A 170 18.06 15.37 -11.43
N ASP A 171 17.92 14.58 -10.36
CA ASP A 171 17.90 13.09 -10.38
C ASP A 171 16.47 12.50 -10.44
N GLU A 172 15.44 13.34 -10.51
CA GLU A 172 14.05 12.92 -10.66
C GLU A 172 13.85 12.30 -12.05
N MET A 173 13.16 11.16 -12.10
CA MET A 173 12.83 10.47 -13.36
C MET A 173 11.40 10.79 -13.82
N CYS A 174 10.58 11.27 -12.90
CA CYS A 174 9.22 11.74 -13.11
C CYS A 174 8.87 12.69 -11.95
N ASP A 175 7.91 13.58 -12.14
CA ASP A 175 7.24 14.33 -11.08
C ASP A 175 5.82 14.65 -11.57
N ASP A 176 4.85 13.92 -11.04
CA ASP A 176 3.45 14.01 -11.45
C ASP A 176 2.64 15.04 -10.64
N GLY A 177 3.34 15.90 -9.89
CA GLY A 177 2.75 16.96 -9.07
C GLY A 177 2.21 16.46 -7.73
N ASN A 178 2.57 15.25 -7.30
CA ASN A 178 2.24 14.74 -5.99
C ASN A 178 3.30 13.74 -5.44
N VAL A 179 3.06 13.14 -4.28
CA VAL A 179 4.01 12.21 -3.61
C VAL A 179 3.35 10.87 -3.27
N ALA A 180 2.29 10.50 -3.99
CA ALA A 180 1.56 9.26 -3.76
C ALA A 180 2.16 8.14 -4.60
N ASP A 181 2.67 7.11 -3.94
CA ASP A 181 3.09 5.90 -4.67
C ASP A 181 1.87 5.24 -5.36
N GLY A 182 2.08 4.57 -6.48
CA GLY A 182 1.11 3.73 -7.20
C GLY A 182 0.37 4.39 -8.36
N ASP A 183 0.66 5.64 -8.70
CA ASP A 183 0.17 6.37 -9.88
C ASP A 183 1.20 6.43 -11.03
N GLY A 184 2.34 5.74 -10.86
CA GLY A 184 3.41 5.66 -11.84
C GLY A 184 4.60 6.55 -11.53
N CYS A 185 4.46 7.54 -10.64
CA CYS A 185 5.57 8.31 -10.10
C CYS A 185 5.64 8.20 -8.58
N SER A 186 6.62 7.46 -8.08
CA SER A 186 6.75 7.24 -6.63
C SER A 186 7.02 8.54 -5.87
N SER A 187 6.79 8.52 -4.57
CA SER A 187 7.13 9.58 -3.59
C SER A 187 8.62 10.01 -3.59
N LEU A 188 9.48 9.24 -4.27
CA LEU A 188 10.90 9.51 -4.47
C LEU A 188 11.21 10.02 -5.90
N CYS A 189 10.19 10.35 -6.68
CA CYS A 189 10.25 10.80 -8.06
C CYS A 189 11.01 9.83 -8.96
N LYS A 190 10.72 8.54 -8.74
CA LYS A 190 11.15 7.43 -9.60
C LYS A 190 9.93 6.84 -10.29
N ILE A 191 10.09 6.55 -11.58
CA ILE A 191 9.09 5.84 -12.37
C ILE A 191 8.88 4.46 -11.74
N GLU A 192 7.63 4.12 -11.47
CA GLU A 192 7.26 2.86 -10.85
C GLU A 192 7.27 1.72 -11.87
N ALA A 193 7.45 0.48 -11.39
CA ALA A 193 7.53 -0.68 -12.27
C ALA A 193 6.25 -0.82 -13.12
N ARG A 194 6.42 -1.12 -14.42
CA ARG A 194 5.34 -1.23 -15.43
C ARG A 194 4.70 0.10 -15.84
N PHE A 195 5.20 1.23 -15.35
CA PHE A 195 4.76 2.55 -15.78
C PHE A 195 5.79 3.22 -16.68
N GLN A 196 5.30 4.05 -17.59
CA GLN A 196 6.06 5.00 -18.38
C GLN A 196 5.51 6.39 -18.11
N CYS A 197 6.40 7.34 -17.81
CA CYS A 197 6.03 8.72 -17.51
C CYS A 197 6.57 9.66 -18.59
N LEU A 198 5.74 10.60 -19.05
CA LEU A 198 6.09 11.57 -20.09
C LEU A 198 5.69 12.99 -19.70
N GLY A 199 6.52 13.96 -20.06
CA GLY A 199 6.23 15.39 -19.88
C GLY A 199 6.54 15.94 -18.48
N GLU A 200 6.27 17.24 -18.34
CA GLU A 200 6.41 18.02 -17.12
C GLU A 200 5.15 18.89 -16.95
N PRO A 201 4.27 18.61 -15.97
CA PRO A 201 4.30 17.50 -15.01
C PRO A 201 4.23 16.13 -15.70
N SER A 202 4.83 15.12 -15.09
CA SER A 202 4.86 13.76 -15.60
C SER A 202 3.47 13.15 -15.63
N LEU A 203 3.04 12.74 -16.83
CA LEU A 203 1.85 11.92 -17.01
C LEU A 203 2.29 10.45 -17.13
N CYS A 204 1.95 9.66 -16.13
CA CYS A 204 2.34 8.26 -16.06
C CYS A 204 1.21 7.33 -16.51
N TYR A 205 1.54 6.35 -17.35
CA TYR A 205 0.62 5.32 -17.81
C TYR A 205 1.28 3.94 -17.70
N ILE A 206 0.48 2.90 -17.52
CA ILE A 206 0.98 1.52 -17.51
C ILE A 206 1.23 1.12 -18.96
N TYR A 207 2.47 0.72 -19.28
CA TYR A 207 2.80 0.15 -20.59
C TYR A 207 2.43 -1.34 -20.63
N ALA A 208 2.84 -2.10 -19.62
CA ALA A 208 2.62 -3.55 -19.62
C ALA A 208 1.14 -3.95 -19.51
N ALA A 209 0.67 -4.78 -20.43
CA ALA A 209 -0.68 -5.31 -20.59
C ALA A 209 -1.74 -4.29 -21.07
N ASP A 210 -1.33 -3.21 -21.72
CA ASP A 210 -2.21 -2.15 -22.21
C ASP A 210 -2.80 -2.41 -23.62
N GLY A 211 -2.35 -3.48 -24.28
CA GLY A 211 -2.76 -3.93 -25.61
C GLY A 211 -2.12 -3.18 -26.79
N VAL A 212 -1.14 -2.31 -26.54
CA VAL A 212 -0.39 -1.55 -27.55
C VAL A 212 1.06 -2.00 -27.48
N CYS A 213 1.63 -2.45 -28.59
CA CYS A 213 3.04 -2.81 -28.62
C CYS A 213 3.93 -1.58 -28.85
N GLU A 214 4.53 -1.07 -27.79
CA GLU A 214 5.48 0.03 -27.84
C GLU A 214 6.90 -0.46 -28.19
N ASP A 215 7.72 0.41 -28.77
CA ASP A 215 9.05 0.02 -29.29
C ASP A 215 9.95 -0.61 -28.22
N PHE A 216 9.85 -0.12 -26.98
CA PHE A 216 10.63 -0.59 -25.83
C PHE A 216 10.08 -1.87 -25.21
N GLU A 217 8.80 -2.21 -25.45
CA GLU A 217 8.14 -3.40 -24.92
C GLU A 217 8.37 -4.64 -25.78
N ARG A 218 8.87 -4.49 -27.01
CA ARG A 218 9.00 -5.58 -27.99
C ARG A 218 9.69 -6.85 -27.48
N VAL A 219 10.57 -6.71 -26.50
CA VAL A 219 11.36 -7.82 -25.93
C VAL A 219 10.83 -8.25 -24.55
N GLU A 220 10.09 -7.39 -23.85
CA GLU A 220 9.68 -7.58 -22.45
C GLU A 220 8.19 -7.92 -22.29
N SER A 221 7.29 -7.42 -23.15
CA SER A 221 5.85 -7.70 -23.09
C SER A 221 5.39 -8.67 -24.18
N VAL A 222 5.29 -9.95 -23.83
CA VAL A 222 4.65 -10.97 -24.71
C VAL A 222 3.16 -10.70 -24.86
N GLN A 223 2.55 -10.05 -23.88
CA GLN A 223 1.11 -9.82 -23.84
C GLN A 223 0.65 -8.76 -24.85
N ASP A 224 1.46 -7.71 -25.06
CA ASP A 224 1.11 -6.59 -25.95
C ASP A 224 1.79 -6.70 -27.32
N CYS A 225 3.06 -7.12 -27.35
CA CYS A 225 3.87 -7.25 -28.56
C CYS A 225 3.83 -8.65 -29.19
N GLY A 226 3.23 -9.63 -28.51
CA GLY A 226 3.36 -11.03 -28.89
C GLY A 226 4.78 -11.55 -28.67
N PHE A 227 5.05 -12.76 -29.14
CA PHE A 227 6.37 -13.37 -28.98
C PHE A 227 7.39 -12.69 -29.89
N PHE A 228 8.45 -12.14 -29.29
CA PHE A 228 9.51 -11.45 -30.03
C PHE A 228 10.13 -12.33 -31.13
N THR A 229 10.08 -11.83 -32.36
CA THR A 229 10.77 -12.35 -33.54
C THR A 229 11.66 -11.23 -34.09
N PRO A 230 12.99 -11.40 -34.15
CA PRO A 230 13.88 -10.37 -34.69
C PRO A 230 13.58 -10.11 -36.18
N GLU A 231 13.73 -8.87 -36.65
CA GLU A 231 13.31 -8.43 -38.01
C GLU A 231 13.84 -9.27 -39.18
N GLN A 232 14.99 -9.94 -39.00
CA GLN A 232 15.64 -10.77 -40.02
C GLN A 232 15.19 -12.24 -40.00
N PHE A 233 14.30 -12.61 -39.09
CA PHE A 233 13.86 -13.98 -38.87
C PHE A 233 12.34 -14.07 -39.01
N ASP A 234 11.88 -15.25 -39.40
CA ASP A 234 10.48 -15.63 -39.35
C ASP A 234 10.31 -16.80 -38.38
N ASP A 235 9.34 -16.67 -37.47
CA ASP A 235 8.98 -17.72 -36.53
C ASP A 235 7.64 -18.37 -36.95
N GLN A 236 7.55 -19.68 -36.76
CA GLN A 236 6.31 -20.42 -36.93
C GLN A 236 6.06 -21.37 -35.75
N TRP A 237 4.79 -21.54 -35.41
CA TRP A 237 4.33 -22.42 -34.34
C TRP A 237 3.98 -23.80 -34.89
N VAL A 238 3.97 -24.80 -34.00
CA VAL A 238 3.48 -26.14 -34.34
C VAL A 238 2.05 -26.04 -34.86
N LYS A 239 1.81 -26.68 -36.01
CA LYS A 239 0.47 -26.82 -36.60
C LYS A 239 -0.20 -28.11 -36.16
N HIS A 240 0.58 -29.17 -36.01
CA HIS A 240 0.12 -30.48 -35.58
C HIS A 240 1.27 -31.25 -34.94
N ALA A 241 1.00 -32.05 -33.92
CA ALA A 241 1.99 -32.89 -33.26
C ALA A 241 1.48 -34.33 -33.11
N VAL A 242 2.42 -35.28 -33.14
CA VAL A 242 2.18 -36.71 -32.95
C VAL A 242 3.14 -37.25 -31.89
N ALA A 243 2.65 -38.06 -30.96
CA ALA A 243 3.48 -38.75 -29.99
C ALA A 243 3.71 -40.20 -30.45
N ARG A 244 4.92 -40.71 -30.29
CA ARG A 244 5.29 -42.10 -30.54
C ARG A 244 6.06 -42.63 -29.33
N SER A 245 5.81 -43.87 -28.96
CA SER A 245 6.57 -44.59 -27.94
C SER A 245 6.99 -45.95 -28.49
N PRO A 246 8.21 -46.43 -28.17
CA PRO A 246 8.64 -47.78 -28.54
C PRO A 246 7.79 -48.90 -27.93
N LEU A 247 6.97 -48.60 -26.90
CA LEU A 247 6.30 -49.60 -26.08
C LEU A 247 4.76 -49.59 -26.13
N LEU A 248 4.06 -48.60 -26.72
CA LEU A 248 2.59 -48.52 -26.71
C LEU A 248 2.00 -47.71 -27.90
N GLU A 249 0.92 -48.22 -28.50
CA GLU A 249 0.02 -47.53 -29.46
C GLU A 249 -1.05 -46.70 -28.71
N ILE A 250 -0.68 -45.61 -28.02
CA ILE A 250 -1.66 -44.73 -27.35
C ILE A 250 -1.59 -43.31 -27.90
N GLU A 251 -2.74 -42.77 -28.32
CA GLU A 251 -2.91 -41.36 -28.70
C GLU A 251 -2.93 -40.46 -27.46
N CYS A 252 -1.90 -39.62 -27.31
CA CYS A 252 -1.87 -38.54 -26.34
C CYS A 252 -2.53 -37.27 -26.92
N PRO A 253 -3.34 -36.52 -26.13
CA PRO A 253 -3.87 -35.24 -26.58
C PRO A 253 -2.74 -34.21 -26.65
N LEU A 254 -2.29 -33.89 -27.88
CA LEU A 254 -1.19 -32.93 -28.14
C LEU A 254 -1.72 -31.54 -28.56
N ASN A 255 -3.02 -31.29 -28.37
CA ASN A 255 -3.66 -30.05 -28.78
C ASN A 255 -3.09 -28.83 -28.06
N SER A 256 -2.54 -29.01 -26.85
CA SER A 256 -1.88 -27.96 -26.07
C SER A 256 -0.53 -27.51 -26.65
N LEU A 257 0.10 -28.31 -27.54
CA LEU A 257 1.35 -27.93 -28.22
C LEU A 257 1.10 -27.16 -29.53
N VAL A 258 -0.16 -27.09 -29.99
CA VAL A 258 -0.52 -26.45 -31.26
C VAL A 258 -0.72 -24.96 -31.02
N GLY A 259 0.04 -24.13 -31.75
CA GLY A 259 0.00 -22.67 -31.61
C GLY A 259 0.87 -22.12 -30.48
N PRO A 260 0.74 -20.81 -30.19
CA PRO A 260 1.47 -20.14 -29.11
C PRO A 260 0.89 -20.51 -27.72
N PRO A 261 1.72 -20.48 -26.65
CA PRO A 261 1.24 -20.72 -25.29
C PRO A 261 0.39 -19.55 -24.77
N GLU A 262 -0.67 -19.85 -24.00
CA GLU A 262 -1.60 -18.85 -23.44
C GLU A 262 -1.01 -18.04 -22.27
N ASN A 263 -0.06 -18.59 -21.52
CA ASN A 263 0.63 -17.89 -20.44
C ASN A 263 2.12 -18.31 -20.39
N ASN A 264 3.01 -17.34 -20.22
CA ASN A 264 4.46 -17.52 -20.17
C ASN A 264 5.00 -17.41 -18.72
N ASP A 265 4.12 -17.18 -17.74
CA ASP A 265 4.47 -16.98 -16.34
C ASP A 265 4.55 -18.30 -15.56
N CYS A 266 5.73 -18.62 -15.04
CA CYS A 266 5.98 -19.80 -14.19
C CYS A 266 5.31 -19.73 -12.80
N SER A 267 4.62 -18.63 -12.49
CA SER A 267 3.98 -18.36 -11.20
C SER A 267 2.52 -18.81 -11.12
N LEU A 268 1.87 -19.06 -12.26
CA LEU A 268 0.43 -19.29 -12.36
C LEU A 268 0.17 -20.62 -13.06
N ALA A 269 -0.53 -21.54 -12.37
CA ALA A 269 -1.06 -22.74 -13.01
C ALA A 269 -2.08 -22.30 -14.07
N PRO A 270 -1.86 -22.60 -15.37
CA PRO A 270 -2.75 -22.14 -16.43
C PRO A 270 -4.13 -22.83 -16.33
N ASN A 271 -5.17 -22.13 -16.80
CA ASN A 271 -6.56 -22.65 -16.85
C ASN A 271 -6.73 -23.77 -17.89
N ASN A 272 -5.77 -23.91 -18.83
CA ASN A 272 -5.65 -25.03 -19.74
C ASN A 272 -4.44 -25.86 -19.30
N GLU A 273 -4.65 -27.15 -19.03
CA GLU A 273 -3.59 -28.07 -18.65
C GLU A 273 -2.48 -28.04 -19.73
N PRO A 274 -1.23 -27.68 -19.37
CA PRO A 274 -0.12 -27.82 -20.30
C PRO A 274 0.03 -29.30 -20.65
N TRP A 275 0.77 -29.67 -21.70
CA TRP A 275 0.98 -31.10 -21.99
C TRP A 275 1.76 -31.74 -20.82
N GLU A 276 1.02 -32.30 -19.86
CA GLU A 276 1.53 -33.22 -18.87
C GLU A 276 1.74 -34.56 -19.56
N THR A 277 2.88 -35.18 -19.32
CA THR A 277 3.18 -36.48 -19.91
C THR A 277 2.06 -37.44 -19.55
N CYS A 278 1.38 -37.99 -20.57
CA CYS A 278 0.26 -38.91 -20.43
C CYS A 278 0.50 -39.86 -19.24
N THR A 279 -0.20 -39.61 -18.14
CA THR A 279 0.13 -40.13 -16.80
C THR A 279 0.07 -41.66 -16.74
N ALA A 280 -0.59 -42.29 -17.71
CA ALA A 280 -0.65 -43.74 -17.87
C ALA A 280 0.57 -44.36 -18.61
N ALA A 281 1.33 -43.57 -19.40
CA ALA A 281 2.49 -44.03 -20.19
C ALA A 281 3.85 -43.70 -19.54
N ALA A 282 3.88 -42.71 -18.64
CA ALA A 282 5.10 -42.17 -18.03
C ALA A 282 5.81 -43.13 -17.03
N SER A 283 5.21 -44.27 -16.71
CA SER A 283 5.81 -45.30 -15.86
C SER A 283 6.74 -46.27 -16.62
N ILE A 284 6.85 -46.18 -17.96
CA ILE A 284 7.55 -47.20 -18.77
C ILE A 284 8.23 -46.61 -20.04
N GLY A 285 9.22 -45.70 -19.91
CA GLY A 285 10.22 -45.43 -20.97
C GLY A 285 10.21 -44.05 -21.65
N GLU A 286 11.06 -43.89 -22.67
CA GLU A 286 11.24 -42.66 -23.47
C GLU A 286 10.00 -42.35 -24.35
N ILE A 287 9.62 -41.07 -24.44
CA ILE A 287 8.52 -40.58 -25.29
C ILE A 287 9.11 -39.69 -26.39
N GLU A 288 8.71 -39.95 -27.64
CA GLU A 288 9.03 -39.13 -28.80
C GLU A 288 7.83 -38.27 -29.20
N ILE A 289 8.02 -36.96 -29.30
CA ILE A 289 7.03 -36.03 -29.85
C ILE A 289 7.54 -35.52 -31.17
N ILE A 290 6.74 -35.64 -32.22
CA ILE A 290 7.04 -35.10 -33.54
C ILE A 290 6.08 -33.94 -33.80
N ALA A 291 6.62 -32.72 -33.81
CA ALA A 291 5.90 -31.48 -34.09
C ALA A 291 6.12 -31.06 -35.55
N TYR A 292 5.04 -30.89 -36.29
CA TYR A 292 5.05 -30.45 -37.69
C TYR A 292 4.67 -28.98 -37.82
N PHE A 293 5.31 -28.29 -38.76
CA PHE A 293 5.09 -26.88 -39.06
C PHE A 293 4.33 -26.70 -40.36
N ASP A 294 3.72 -25.53 -40.52
CA ASP A 294 2.89 -25.22 -41.69
C ASP A 294 3.71 -25.11 -42.98
N ARG A 295 4.95 -24.59 -42.89
CA ARG A 295 5.83 -24.39 -44.04
C ARG A 295 7.22 -24.98 -43.81
N PRO A 296 7.83 -25.67 -44.81
CA PRO A 296 9.23 -26.04 -44.74
C PRO A 296 10.11 -24.79 -44.64
N ALA A 297 11.07 -24.79 -43.73
CA ALA A 297 11.91 -23.62 -43.47
C ALA A 297 13.36 -24.01 -43.17
N LEU A 298 14.30 -23.11 -43.48
CA LEU A 298 15.69 -23.28 -43.09
C LEU A 298 15.85 -22.91 -41.62
N ALA A 299 15.77 -23.91 -40.75
CA ALA A 299 15.75 -23.70 -39.31
C ALA A 299 17.07 -23.13 -38.79
N THR A 300 17.03 -21.99 -38.12
CA THR A 300 18.20 -21.40 -37.44
C THR A 300 18.16 -21.64 -35.94
N ALA A 301 16.96 -21.86 -35.37
CA ALA A 301 16.79 -22.28 -33.99
C ALA A 301 15.45 -23.01 -33.77
N VAL A 302 15.41 -23.90 -32.79
CA VAL A 302 14.18 -24.45 -32.22
C VAL A 302 14.01 -23.85 -30.83
N LEU A 303 12.86 -23.28 -30.54
CA LEU A 303 12.53 -22.76 -29.22
C LEU A 303 11.46 -23.64 -28.57
N VAL A 304 11.73 -24.12 -27.36
CA VAL A 304 10.83 -24.98 -26.59
C VAL A 304 10.37 -24.22 -25.34
N HIS A 305 9.06 -24.02 -25.22
CA HIS A 305 8.45 -23.37 -24.07
C HIS A 305 8.11 -24.41 -23.01
N ILE A 306 8.55 -24.15 -21.77
CA ILE A 306 8.33 -25.02 -20.60
C ILE A 306 7.29 -24.37 -19.69
N ALA A 307 6.41 -25.19 -19.10
CA ALA A 307 5.41 -24.79 -18.11
C ALA A 307 5.68 -25.41 -16.73
N PRO A 308 5.14 -24.83 -15.63
CA PRO A 308 5.20 -25.43 -14.31
C PRO A 308 4.39 -26.74 -14.25
N ASP A 309 4.92 -27.77 -13.58
CA ASP A 309 4.37 -29.13 -13.51
C ASP A 309 3.31 -29.34 -12.41
N GLY A 310 2.83 -28.25 -11.78
CA GLY A 310 1.80 -28.27 -10.75
C GLY A 310 2.18 -29.00 -9.44
N SER A 311 3.40 -29.52 -9.32
CA SER A 311 3.84 -30.28 -8.14
C SER A 311 4.72 -29.43 -7.23
N ASN A 312 4.37 -29.31 -5.94
CA ASN A 312 5.16 -28.58 -4.94
C ASN A 312 6.49 -29.29 -4.56
N SER A 313 6.95 -30.23 -5.37
CA SER A 313 8.19 -30.98 -5.15
C SER A 313 8.89 -31.23 -6.47
N LEU A 314 9.57 -30.21 -7.00
CA LEU A 314 10.57 -30.44 -8.05
C LEU A 314 11.70 -31.29 -7.45
N GLY A 315 11.77 -32.55 -7.83
CA GLY A 315 12.94 -33.39 -7.61
C GLY A 315 14.17 -32.77 -8.27
N SER A 316 15.32 -32.90 -7.60
CA SER A 316 16.64 -32.34 -7.96
C SER A 316 17.30 -32.99 -9.19
N ASP A 317 16.58 -33.76 -10.00
CA ASP A 317 17.16 -34.54 -11.09
C ASP A 317 17.25 -33.71 -12.38
N PRO A 318 18.41 -33.69 -13.07
CA PRO A 318 18.59 -32.94 -14.31
C PRO A 318 17.76 -33.58 -15.44
N LYS A 319 16.90 -32.75 -16.05
CA LYS A 319 16.04 -33.15 -17.18
C LYS A 319 16.64 -32.63 -18.49
N PHE A 320 16.55 -33.43 -19.54
CA PHE A 320 17.07 -33.11 -20.87
C PHE A 320 16.03 -33.46 -21.94
N ILE A 321 15.96 -32.65 -23.00
CA ILE A 321 15.21 -32.95 -24.22
C ILE A 321 16.23 -33.13 -25.34
N HIS A 322 16.19 -34.27 -26.02
CA HIS A 322 16.93 -34.43 -27.27
C HIS A 322 16.10 -33.85 -28.42
N VAL A 323 16.72 -33.01 -29.26
CA VAL A 323 16.06 -32.33 -30.37
C VAL A 323 16.68 -32.77 -31.68
N GLU A 324 15.84 -33.28 -32.57
CA GLU A 324 16.20 -33.59 -33.95
C GLU A 324 15.28 -32.82 -34.91
N LEU A 325 15.81 -32.44 -36.07
CA LEU A 325 15.05 -31.81 -37.14
C LEU A 325 14.70 -32.85 -38.19
N ILE A 326 13.48 -32.79 -38.72
CA ILE A 326 12.99 -33.65 -39.80
C ILE A 326 12.95 -32.81 -41.07
N ASP A 327 13.67 -33.23 -42.10
CA ASP A 327 13.65 -32.56 -43.39
C ASP A 327 12.48 -32.98 -44.28
N THR A 328 12.34 -32.33 -45.45
CA THR A 328 11.29 -32.63 -46.43
C THR A 328 11.38 -34.01 -47.06
N ASP A 329 12.56 -34.64 -47.03
CA ASP A 329 12.79 -36.02 -47.48
C ASP A 329 12.62 -37.04 -46.35
N ASN A 330 12.14 -36.58 -45.18
CA ASN A 330 11.90 -37.36 -43.98
C ASN A 330 13.18 -37.95 -43.35
N GLN A 331 14.34 -37.33 -43.60
CA GLN A 331 15.59 -37.64 -42.89
C GLN A 331 15.69 -36.81 -41.61
N THR A 332 16.34 -37.38 -40.59
CA THR A 332 16.52 -36.74 -39.29
C THR A 332 17.93 -36.18 -39.14
N HIS A 333 18.02 -34.95 -38.63
CA HIS A 333 19.26 -34.22 -38.40
C HIS A 333 19.33 -33.80 -36.93
N ALA A 334 20.27 -34.38 -36.18
CA ALA A 334 20.41 -34.10 -34.75
C ALA A 334 20.93 -32.66 -34.49
N VAL A 335 20.30 -31.94 -33.57
CA VAL A 335 20.77 -30.62 -33.13
C VAL A 335 21.92 -30.82 -32.13
N LYS A 336 23.13 -30.43 -32.52
CA LYS A 336 24.33 -30.60 -31.69
C LYS A 336 24.18 -29.88 -30.35
N GLY A 337 24.47 -30.58 -29.25
CA GLY A 337 24.42 -30.04 -27.89
C GLY A 337 23.03 -30.05 -27.23
N SER A 338 21.98 -30.50 -27.92
CA SER A 338 20.63 -30.51 -27.34
C SER A 338 20.54 -31.34 -26.05
N GLN A 339 21.33 -32.41 -25.94
CA GLN A 339 21.31 -33.37 -24.83
C GLN A 339 21.97 -32.84 -23.54
N ASN A 340 22.61 -31.67 -23.58
CA ASN A 340 23.34 -31.09 -22.44
C ASN A 340 22.65 -29.85 -21.84
N VAL A 341 21.44 -29.50 -22.31
CA VAL A 341 20.73 -28.30 -21.88
C VAL A 341 19.83 -28.64 -20.69
N MET A 342 20.20 -28.13 -19.51
CA MET A 342 19.41 -28.28 -18.29
C MET A 342 18.11 -27.47 -18.41
N LEU A 343 16.98 -28.14 -18.24
CA LEU A 343 15.66 -27.55 -18.37
C LEU A 343 15.24 -26.85 -17.07
N SER A 344 14.80 -25.60 -17.17
CA SER A 344 14.19 -24.84 -16.07
C SER A 344 13.05 -23.99 -16.60
N CYS A 345 11.95 -23.89 -15.85
CA CYS A 345 10.85 -22.98 -16.18
C CYS A 345 11.34 -21.51 -16.21
N SER A 346 12.22 -21.13 -15.28
CA SER A 346 12.80 -19.77 -15.25
C SER A 346 13.70 -19.43 -16.46
N ALA A 347 14.08 -20.44 -17.25
CA ALA A 347 14.87 -20.28 -18.47
C ALA A 347 14.01 -20.43 -19.75
N SER A 348 12.68 -20.53 -19.62
CA SER A 348 11.76 -20.61 -20.76
C SER A 348 11.70 -19.29 -21.55
N PRO A 349 11.73 -19.30 -22.90
CA PRO A 349 11.86 -20.46 -23.77
C PRO A 349 13.31 -20.95 -23.89
N ILE A 350 13.49 -22.27 -23.87
CA ILE A 350 14.79 -22.89 -24.12
C ILE A 350 15.08 -22.82 -25.62
N THR A 351 16.18 -22.16 -25.97
CA THR A 351 16.60 -21.96 -27.37
C THR A 351 17.68 -22.96 -27.76
N TYR A 352 17.39 -23.80 -28.75
CA TYR A 352 18.32 -24.73 -29.37
C TYR A 352 18.80 -24.15 -30.71
N PRO A 353 20.03 -23.61 -30.79
CA PRO A 353 20.56 -23.07 -32.04
C PRO A 353 20.83 -24.19 -33.04
N VAL A 354 20.46 -23.97 -34.29
CA VAL A 354 20.69 -24.91 -35.40
C VAL A 354 21.83 -24.39 -36.23
N VAL A 355 22.88 -25.20 -36.35
CA VAL A 355 24.06 -24.87 -37.15
C VAL A 355 24.04 -25.72 -38.40
N MET A 356 23.94 -25.07 -39.57
CA MET A 356 24.04 -25.73 -40.87
C MET A 356 25.40 -25.47 -41.49
N ASP A 357 25.99 -26.51 -42.05
CA ASP A 357 27.25 -26.40 -42.80
C ASP A 357 26.95 -26.00 -44.25
N LEU A 358 27.34 -24.77 -44.60
CA LEU A 358 27.12 -24.21 -45.95
C LEU A 358 27.97 -24.90 -47.04
N SER A 359 28.92 -25.77 -46.67
CA SER A 359 29.67 -26.59 -47.62
C SER A 359 28.91 -27.85 -48.06
N GLN A 360 27.80 -28.18 -47.38
CA GLN A 360 26.94 -29.32 -47.66
C GLN A 360 25.60 -28.86 -48.28
N PRO A 361 24.86 -29.75 -48.95
CA PRO A 361 23.53 -29.43 -49.45
C PRO A 361 22.60 -28.98 -48.32
N LEU A 362 21.97 -27.82 -48.49
CA LEU A 362 20.97 -27.30 -47.55
C LEU A 362 19.68 -28.13 -47.64
N TRP A 363 19.04 -28.34 -46.49
CA TRP A 363 17.81 -29.09 -46.36
C TRP A 363 16.77 -28.25 -45.60
N TYR A 364 15.51 -28.38 -45.97
CA TYR A 364 14.40 -27.63 -45.35
C TYR A 364 13.79 -28.48 -44.24
N THR A 365 13.65 -27.89 -43.06
CA THR A 365 12.98 -28.51 -41.91
C THR A 365 11.47 -28.42 -42.08
N ILE A 366 10.77 -29.55 -41.99
CA ILE A 366 9.30 -29.61 -41.96
C ILE A 366 8.75 -30.05 -40.59
N GLY A 367 9.59 -30.67 -39.76
CA GLY A 367 9.21 -31.09 -38.41
C GLY A 367 10.37 -31.09 -37.43
N VAL A 368 10.04 -31.18 -36.14
CA VAL A 368 10.99 -31.29 -35.03
C VAL A 368 10.59 -32.52 -34.22
N ARG A 369 11.56 -33.39 -33.92
CA ARG A 369 11.40 -34.51 -33.00
C ARG A 369 12.02 -34.16 -31.65
N LEU A 370 11.25 -34.34 -30.59
CA LEU A 370 11.66 -34.16 -29.20
C LEU A 370 11.62 -35.53 -28.51
N THR A 371 12.76 -35.99 -28.00
CA THR A 371 12.84 -37.23 -27.20
C THR A 371 13.05 -36.87 -25.74
N VAL A 372 12.17 -37.38 -24.86
CA VAL A 372 12.14 -37.08 -23.43
C VAL A 372 12.47 -38.35 -22.64
N ASN A 373 13.54 -38.30 -21.83
CA ASN A 373 14.08 -39.48 -21.15
C ASN A 373 13.48 -39.75 -19.75
N LEU A 374 12.83 -38.77 -19.12
CA LEU A 374 12.21 -38.89 -17.77
C LEU A 374 10.92 -38.06 -17.70
N PRO A 375 9.76 -38.64 -18.09
CA PRO A 375 8.55 -37.88 -18.39
C PRO A 375 7.79 -37.29 -17.18
N LEU A 376 7.88 -37.88 -16.00
CA LEU A 376 6.96 -37.66 -14.86
C LEU A 376 6.89 -36.24 -14.25
N SER A 377 7.65 -35.26 -14.75
CA SER A 377 7.69 -33.90 -14.18
C SER A 377 8.09 -32.81 -15.20
N LEU A 378 7.87 -33.05 -16.49
CA LEU A 378 8.18 -32.08 -17.55
C LEU A 378 6.92 -31.73 -18.33
N ALA A 379 6.52 -30.45 -18.27
CA ALA A 379 5.41 -29.92 -19.04
C ALA A 379 5.93 -29.02 -20.17
N VAL A 380 5.64 -29.39 -21.42
CA VAL A 380 5.96 -28.59 -22.61
C VAL A 380 4.70 -27.84 -23.02
N SER A 381 4.78 -26.51 -23.11
CA SER A 381 3.62 -25.66 -23.43
C SER A 381 3.56 -25.27 -24.90
N ALA A 382 4.68 -25.17 -25.60
CA ALA A 382 4.70 -24.91 -27.04
C ALA A 382 6.08 -25.17 -27.66
N VAL A 383 6.13 -25.35 -28.98
CA VAL A 383 7.38 -25.41 -29.76
C VAL A 383 7.31 -24.41 -30.92
N ARG A 384 8.37 -23.64 -31.11
CA ARG A 384 8.49 -22.62 -32.13
C ARG A 384 9.73 -22.87 -32.98
N LEU A 385 9.57 -22.87 -34.30
CA LEU A 385 10.67 -22.98 -35.25
C LEU A 385 11.03 -21.59 -35.76
N ARG A 386 12.29 -21.20 -35.59
CA ARG A 386 12.84 -19.95 -36.10
C ARG A 386 13.63 -20.22 -37.37
N SER A 387 13.42 -19.38 -38.37
CA SER A 387 14.08 -19.45 -39.67
C SER A 387 14.55 -18.09 -40.15
N TRP A 388 15.52 -18.06 -41.05
CA TRP A 388 16.00 -16.80 -41.62
C TRP A 388 15.04 -16.31 -42.71
N ARG A 389 14.63 -15.04 -42.64
CA ARG A 389 13.70 -14.42 -43.60
C ARG A 389 14.38 -14.08 -44.94
N MET A 390 15.67 -13.76 -44.89
CA MET A 390 16.43 -13.21 -46.03
C MET A 390 17.34 -14.24 -46.72
N LEU A 391 17.42 -15.50 -46.25
CA LEU A 391 18.34 -16.47 -46.86
C LEU A 391 17.64 -17.07 -48.08
N ASP A 392 18.18 -16.82 -49.27
CA ASP A 392 17.85 -17.57 -50.47
C ASP A 392 18.93 -18.65 -50.69
N PRO A 393 18.65 -19.93 -50.39
CA PRO A 393 19.59 -21.03 -50.59
C PRO A 393 20.06 -21.17 -52.05
N LEU A 394 19.22 -20.74 -53.01
CA LEU A 394 19.56 -20.76 -54.43
C LEU A 394 20.56 -19.65 -54.79
N ALA A 395 20.46 -18.48 -54.15
CA ALA A 395 21.43 -17.40 -54.30
C ALA A 395 22.78 -17.77 -53.69
N VAL A 396 22.79 -18.38 -52.49
CA VAL A 396 24.01 -18.84 -51.81
C VAL A 396 24.72 -19.93 -52.65
N ALA A 397 23.96 -20.92 -53.14
CA ALA A 397 24.51 -21.99 -53.99
C ALA A 397 25.07 -21.45 -55.32
N ARG A 398 24.42 -20.43 -55.91
CA ARG A 398 24.91 -19.73 -57.10
C ARG A 398 26.21 -18.99 -56.81
N CYS A 399 26.29 -18.19 -55.74
CA CYS A 399 27.53 -17.50 -55.37
C CYS A 399 28.68 -18.50 -55.14
N ALA A 400 28.41 -19.63 -54.46
CA ALA A 400 29.39 -20.68 -54.24
C ALA A 400 29.87 -21.32 -55.56
N SER A 401 28.96 -21.58 -56.50
CA SER A 401 29.31 -22.11 -57.83
C SER A 401 30.14 -21.13 -58.67
N GLU A 402 29.98 -19.83 -58.43
CA GLU A 402 30.69 -18.73 -59.12
C GLU A 402 31.93 -18.23 -58.36
N ARG A 403 32.28 -18.83 -57.21
CA ARG A 403 33.37 -18.40 -56.29
C ARG A 403 33.23 -16.95 -55.79
N LEU A 404 32.01 -16.49 -55.60
CA LEU A 404 31.66 -15.18 -55.07
C LEU A 404 31.22 -15.29 -53.60
N LEU A 405 31.41 -14.23 -52.82
CA LEU A 405 30.96 -14.16 -51.43
C LEU A 405 29.49 -13.72 -51.37
N PHE A 406 28.61 -14.51 -50.75
CA PHE A 406 27.23 -14.09 -50.50
C PHE A 406 27.19 -13.13 -49.31
N ASP A 407 26.69 -11.92 -49.52
CA ASP A 407 26.45 -10.94 -48.45
C ASP A 407 25.04 -11.18 -47.84
N PRO A 408 24.96 -11.67 -46.59
CA PRO A 408 23.69 -12.00 -45.95
C PRO A 408 22.82 -10.75 -45.68
N THR A 409 23.42 -9.56 -45.53
CA THR A 409 22.69 -8.32 -45.28
C THR A 409 22.04 -7.73 -46.54
N THR A 410 22.65 -7.94 -47.71
CA THR A 410 22.15 -7.37 -48.98
C THR A 410 21.54 -8.40 -49.93
N GLY A 411 21.74 -9.70 -49.68
CA GLY A 411 21.24 -10.79 -50.51
C GLY A 411 21.95 -10.92 -51.87
N GLN A 412 23.13 -10.31 -52.04
CA GLN A 412 23.87 -10.25 -53.31
C GLN A 412 25.23 -10.96 -53.25
N CYS A 413 25.71 -11.46 -54.40
CA CYS A 413 27.05 -12.03 -54.54
C CYS A 413 28.10 -10.92 -54.79
N SER A 414 29.19 -10.93 -54.03
CA SER A 414 30.31 -9.98 -54.15
C SER A 414 31.57 -10.65 -54.70
N ALA A 415 32.30 -9.92 -55.56
CA ALA A 415 33.45 -10.41 -56.33
C ALA A 415 34.81 -10.43 -55.60
N ASN A 416 34.81 -10.24 -54.28
CA ASN A 416 36.05 -10.30 -53.49
C ASN A 416 36.61 -11.72 -53.49
N ARG A 417 37.70 -11.95 -54.23
CA ARG A 417 38.38 -13.24 -54.36
C ARG A 417 39.17 -13.58 -53.09
N CYS A 418 39.11 -14.85 -52.69
CA CYS A 418 40.03 -15.46 -51.73
C CYS A 418 41.40 -15.72 -52.37
N ASP A 419 42.11 -14.68 -52.80
CA ASP A 419 43.48 -14.82 -53.33
C ASP A 419 44.49 -14.66 -52.18
N GLY A 420 44.75 -15.78 -51.50
CA GLY A 420 46.07 -16.39 -51.32
C GLY A 420 47.36 -15.58 -51.06
N GLU A 421 47.37 -14.43 -50.40
CA GLU A 421 48.59 -13.92 -49.74
C GLU A 421 48.29 -13.51 -48.30
N SER A 422 48.71 -14.34 -47.33
CA SER A 422 48.68 -14.04 -45.91
C SER A 422 49.60 -12.85 -45.56
N PRO A 423 49.09 -11.72 -45.05
CA PRO A 423 49.77 -11.06 -43.96
C PRO A 423 49.48 -11.86 -42.69
N ALA A 424 50.52 -12.10 -41.87
CA ALA A 424 50.44 -12.86 -40.63
C ALA A 424 49.11 -12.60 -39.88
N VAL A 425 48.36 -13.67 -39.61
CA VAL A 425 47.14 -13.64 -38.78
C VAL A 425 47.52 -12.94 -37.48
N ALA A 426 47.06 -11.71 -37.30
CA ALA A 426 47.21 -11.01 -36.03
C ALA A 426 46.31 -11.71 -35.02
N VAL A 427 46.86 -12.69 -34.31
CA VAL A 427 46.20 -13.42 -33.23
C VAL A 427 46.03 -12.46 -32.06
N CYS A 428 44.81 -12.29 -31.56
CA CYS A 428 44.56 -11.48 -30.38
C CYS A 428 45.26 -12.08 -29.16
N THR A 429 45.73 -11.21 -28.25
CA THR A 429 46.23 -11.68 -26.95
C THR A 429 45.12 -12.37 -26.18
N PRO A 430 45.43 -13.43 -25.39
CA PRO A 430 44.44 -14.13 -24.58
C PRO A 430 43.64 -13.14 -23.72
N LEU A 431 42.31 -13.21 -23.82
CA LEU A 431 41.42 -12.33 -23.06
C LEU A 431 41.41 -12.78 -21.59
N THR A 432 41.83 -11.89 -20.69
CA THR A 432 41.82 -12.13 -19.25
C THR A 432 40.64 -11.41 -18.62
N LEU A 433 39.87 -12.12 -17.79
CA LEU A 433 38.73 -11.58 -17.06
C LEU A 433 38.93 -11.83 -15.56
N ASN A 434 39.00 -10.76 -14.79
CA ASN A 434 39.08 -10.87 -13.34
C ASN A 434 37.68 -11.19 -12.79
N ASN A 435 37.60 -12.13 -11.83
CA ASN A 435 36.34 -12.59 -11.24
C ASN A 435 35.35 -13.14 -12.28
N GLY A 436 35.89 -13.82 -13.29
CA GLY A 436 35.13 -14.44 -14.36
C GLY A 436 35.97 -15.50 -15.08
N ASP A 437 35.32 -16.22 -15.97
CA ASP A 437 35.92 -17.23 -16.82
C ASP A 437 35.76 -16.82 -18.29
N VAL A 438 36.73 -17.20 -19.11
CA VAL A 438 36.74 -16.92 -20.54
C VAL A 438 37.00 -18.21 -21.30
N GLN A 439 36.00 -18.64 -22.06
CA GLN A 439 36.08 -19.85 -22.87
C GLN A 439 36.21 -19.48 -24.35
N CYS A 440 37.38 -19.74 -24.93
CA CYS A 440 37.70 -19.43 -26.32
C CYS A 440 37.65 -20.68 -27.20
N ASP A 441 37.25 -20.50 -28.45
CA ASP A 441 37.40 -21.54 -29.47
C ASP A 441 38.89 -21.79 -29.79
N GLY A 442 39.24 -22.99 -30.29
CA GLY A 442 40.61 -23.47 -30.48
C GLY A 442 41.49 -22.61 -31.40
N GLY A 443 40.89 -21.65 -32.13
CA GLY A 443 41.59 -20.65 -32.94
C GLY A 443 41.69 -19.24 -32.33
N MET A 444 41.24 -19.00 -31.09
CA MET A 444 41.20 -17.67 -30.43
C MET A 444 40.42 -16.59 -31.22
N THR A 445 39.49 -17.02 -32.07
CA THR A 445 38.68 -16.16 -32.95
C THR A 445 37.41 -15.65 -32.27
N SER A 446 36.83 -16.44 -31.36
CA SER A 446 35.66 -16.10 -30.56
C SER A 446 35.85 -16.60 -29.14
N CYS A 447 35.54 -15.75 -28.16
CA CYS A 447 35.61 -16.07 -26.73
C CYS A 447 34.31 -15.69 -26.04
N THR A 448 33.80 -16.58 -25.20
CA THR A 448 32.66 -16.33 -24.32
C THR A 448 33.18 -15.97 -22.95
N ALA A 449 32.90 -14.74 -22.50
CA ALA A 449 33.19 -14.25 -21.17
C ALA A 449 31.97 -14.43 -20.26
N ARG A 450 32.20 -14.92 -19.04
CA ARG A 450 31.18 -15.08 -18.00
C ARG A 450 31.75 -14.65 -16.65
N CYS A 451 31.04 -13.83 -15.90
CA CYS A 451 31.48 -13.50 -14.54
C CYS A 451 31.19 -14.65 -13.56
N SER A 452 32.02 -14.75 -12.53
CA SER A 452 31.78 -15.61 -11.37
C SER A 452 30.54 -15.15 -10.61
N ALA A 453 29.91 -16.05 -9.85
CA ALA A 453 28.74 -15.73 -9.04
C ALA A 453 29.01 -14.51 -8.14
N GLY A 454 28.08 -13.55 -8.11
CA GLY A 454 28.22 -12.31 -7.34
C GLY A 454 28.84 -11.13 -8.08
N TYR A 455 29.05 -11.25 -9.40
CA TYR A 455 29.56 -10.17 -10.26
C TYR A 455 28.72 -10.00 -11.53
N HIS A 456 28.45 -8.74 -11.91
CA HIS A 456 27.81 -8.36 -13.17
C HIS A 456 28.84 -8.23 -14.28
N LEU A 457 28.56 -8.85 -15.44
CA LEU A 457 29.39 -8.72 -16.63
C LEU A 457 28.98 -7.47 -17.42
N PHE A 458 29.96 -6.66 -17.76
CA PHE A 458 29.81 -5.52 -18.65
C PHE A 458 30.65 -5.73 -19.90
N ALA A 459 30.00 -5.71 -21.07
CA ALA A 459 30.65 -5.69 -22.38
C ALA A 459 30.54 -4.27 -22.96
N GLY A 460 31.64 -3.51 -22.90
CA GLY A 460 31.62 -2.07 -23.12
C GLY A 460 30.84 -1.36 -22.01
N ASN A 461 29.73 -0.71 -22.35
CA ASN A 461 28.82 -0.05 -21.39
C ASN A 461 27.52 -0.82 -21.16
N ILE A 462 27.38 -2.02 -21.74
CA ILE A 462 26.15 -2.80 -21.71
C ILE A 462 26.31 -3.94 -20.71
N SER A 463 25.38 -4.06 -19.76
CA SER A 463 25.32 -5.19 -18.82
C SER A 463 24.73 -6.42 -19.51
N ALA A 464 25.36 -7.57 -19.33
CA ALA A 464 24.92 -8.83 -19.92
C ALA A 464 25.17 -9.99 -18.94
N SER A 465 24.52 -11.14 -19.14
CA SER A 465 24.83 -12.37 -18.38
C SER A 465 26.06 -13.09 -18.94
N ASN A 466 26.19 -13.11 -20.27
CA ASN A 466 27.28 -13.73 -21.01
C ASN A 466 27.66 -12.76 -22.14
N ALA A 467 28.95 -12.62 -22.46
CA ALA A 467 29.39 -11.80 -23.59
C ALA A 467 30.26 -12.61 -24.54
N VAL A 468 29.86 -12.69 -25.80
CA VAL A 468 30.68 -13.27 -26.87
C VAL A 468 31.47 -12.16 -27.53
N VAL A 469 32.80 -12.26 -27.51
CA VAL A 469 33.71 -11.30 -28.12
C VAL A 469 34.50 -11.95 -29.24
N PHE A 470 34.65 -11.21 -30.34
CA PHE A 470 35.29 -11.70 -31.55
C PHE A 470 36.64 -11.03 -31.74
N CYS A 471 37.65 -11.80 -32.15
CA CYS A 471 38.96 -11.29 -32.51
C CYS A 471 38.96 -10.91 -34.00
N GLN A 472 39.14 -9.62 -34.29
CA GLN A 472 39.31 -9.12 -35.65
C GLN A 472 40.61 -8.32 -35.73
N TYR A 473 41.52 -8.74 -36.62
CA TYR A 473 42.81 -8.07 -36.87
C TYR A 473 43.65 -7.80 -35.59
N GLY A 474 43.68 -8.73 -34.63
CA GLY A 474 44.47 -8.61 -33.41
C GLY A 474 43.86 -7.75 -32.29
N ARG A 475 42.59 -7.33 -32.42
CA ARG A 475 41.83 -6.66 -31.35
C ARG A 475 40.49 -7.34 -31.09
N TRP A 476 40.07 -7.32 -29.83
CA TRP A 476 38.74 -7.80 -29.41
C TRP A 476 37.65 -6.78 -29.78
N SER A 477 36.49 -7.27 -30.21
CA SER A 477 35.34 -6.46 -30.62
C SER A 477 34.80 -5.53 -29.53
N THR A 478 34.95 -5.89 -28.26
CA THR A 478 34.57 -5.08 -27.11
C THR A 478 35.37 -5.47 -25.86
N SER A 479 35.47 -4.57 -24.88
CA SER A 479 36.11 -4.83 -23.59
C SER A 479 35.13 -5.44 -22.59
N VAL A 480 35.50 -6.52 -21.92
CA VAL A 480 34.68 -7.16 -20.89
C VAL A 480 35.24 -6.90 -19.48
N ARG A 481 34.38 -6.60 -18.51
CA ARG A 481 34.75 -6.47 -17.10
C ARG A 481 33.66 -7.01 -16.18
N CYS A 482 34.06 -7.50 -15.01
CA CYS A 482 33.17 -7.98 -13.96
C CYS A 482 33.17 -7.00 -12.78
N GLU A 483 32.01 -6.47 -12.42
CA GLU A 483 31.84 -5.58 -11.26
C GLU A 483 31.01 -6.28 -10.18
N PRO A 484 31.33 -6.12 -8.88
CA PRO A 484 30.60 -6.83 -7.82
C PRO A 484 29.16 -6.34 -7.72
N ILE A 485 28.23 -7.26 -7.48
CA ILE A 485 26.81 -6.94 -7.26
C ILE A 485 26.67 -6.09 -5.99
N ASP A 486 25.81 -5.08 -6.00
CA ASP A 486 25.53 -4.23 -4.83
C ASP A 486 24.15 -4.53 -4.24
N CYS A 487 24.11 -5.07 -3.02
CA CYS A 487 22.88 -5.40 -2.31
C CYS A 487 22.16 -4.16 -1.74
N ARG A 488 22.76 -2.96 -1.84
CA ARG A 488 22.28 -1.71 -1.21
C ARG A 488 22.19 -1.82 0.33
N PRO A 489 22.02 -0.71 1.07
CA PRO A 489 21.83 -0.77 2.52
C PRO A 489 20.55 -1.55 2.87
N PRO A 490 20.63 -2.59 3.73
CA PRO A 490 19.45 -3.36 4.12
C PRO A 490 18.44 -2.50 4.89
N LYS A 491 17.17 -2.94 4.95
CA LYS A 491 16.13 -2.32 5.77
C LYS A 491 15.57 -3.35 6.74
N ILE A 492 15.95 -3.26 8.02
CA ILE A 492 15.49 -4.15 9.10
C ILE A 492 14.60 -3.36 10.04
N ALA A 493 13.39 -3.88 10.29
CA ALA A 493 12.41 -3.20 11.14
C ALA A 493 12.93 -3.01 12.57
N HIS A 494 12.75 -1.81 13.11
CA HIS A 494 13.19 -1.44 14.47
C HIS A 494 14.69 -1.64 14.71
N ALA A 495 15.53 -1.53 13.68
CA ALA A 495 16.98 -1.64 13.79
C ALA A 495 17.70 -0.49 13.06
N THR A 496 18.88 -0.15 13.56
CA THR A 496 19.87 0.68 12.85
C THR A 496 20.93 -0.23 12.23
N ILE A 497 21.42 0.13 11.05
CA ILE A 497 22.31 -0.73 10.25
C ILE A 497 23.64 -0.01 10.02
N SER A 498 24.73 -0.76 10.14
CA SER A 498 26.08 -0.27 9.93
C SER A 498 26.85 -1.21 8.98
N CYS A 499 27.30 -0.65 7.86
CA CYS A 499 28.00 -1.36 6.78
C CYS A 499 29.41 -0.79 6.57
N PRO A 500 30.37 -1.10 7.45
CA PRO A 500 31.70 -0.46 7.43
C PRO A 500 32.52 -0.79 6.17
N GLN A 501 32.21 -1.88 5.48
CA GLN A 501 32.96 -2.37 4.32
C GLN A 501 32.23 -2.15 2.98
N GLY A 502 31.10 -1.43 2.98
CA GLY A 502 30.21 -1.25 1.84
C GLY A 502 29.12 -2.32 1.74
N THR A 503 28.34 -2.28 0.65
CA THR A 503 27.14 -3.11 0.43
C THR A 503 27.28 -4.07 -0.75
N THR A 504 28.49 -4.21 -1.30
CA THR A 504 28.78 -5.07 -2.45
C THR A 504 28.95 -6.55 -2.08
N HIS A 505 28.94 -7.42 -3.07
CA HIS A 505 28.99 -8.88 -2.91
C HIS A 505 30.12 -9.33 -1.97
N GLY A 506 29.76 -10.15 -0.98
CA GLY A 506 30.67 -10.65 0.05
C GLY A 506 31.00 -9.64 1.17
N LYS A 507 30.49 -8.41 1.11
CA LYS A 507 30.59 -7.45 2.23
C LYS A 507 29.57 -7.77 3.32
N ARG A 508 29.92 -7.38 4.54
CA ARG A 508 29.17 -7.69 5.75
C ARG A 508 28.69 -6.42 6.45
N CYS A 509 27.46 -6.46 6.93
CA CYS A 509 26.85 -5.40 7.73
C CYS A 509 26.38 -5.99 9.06
N ASN A 510 26.31 -5.14 10.08
CA ASN A 510 25.68 -5.48 11.35
C ASN A 510 24.49 -4.56 11.63
N PHE A 511 23.54 -5.06 12.40
CA PHE A 511 22.39 -4.26 12.84
C PHE A 511 22.21 -4.27 14.35
N ALA A 512 21.67 -3.19 14.89
CA ALA A 512 21.38 -3.03 16.31
C ALA A 512 19.94 -2.58 16.53
N CYS A 513 19.24 -3.19 17.48
CA CYS A 513 17.83 -2.87 17.75
C CYS A 513 17.64 -1.50 18.40
N ILE A 514 16.61 -0.79 17.94
CA ILE A 514 16.18 0.50 18.46
C ILE A 514 15.10 0.26 19.52
N SER A 515 15.23 0.91 20.67
CA SER A 515 14.23 0.83 21.76
C SER A 515 12.84 1.22 21.25
N PRO A 516 11.76 0.47 21.59
CA PRO A 516 11.62 -0.57 22.62
C PRO A 516 11.91 -2.01 22.17
N ALA A 517 12.46 -2.21 20.98
CA ALA A 517 12.83 -3.54 20.50
C ALA A 517 14.13 -4.04 21.17
N LYS A 518 14.17 -5.35 21.44
CA LYS A 518 15.34 -6.07 21.96
C LYS A 518 15.76 -7.13 20.97
N MET A 519 17.07 -7.35 20.88
CA MET A 519 17.64 -8.36 20.01
C MET A 519 17.34 -9.75 20.57
N THR A 520 16.83 -10.62 19.72
CA THR A 520 16.59 -12.04 20.00
C THR A 520 17.42 -12.85 19.03
N GLY A 521 18.33 -13.68 19.53
CA GLY A 521 19.37 -14.35 18.75
C GLY A 521 20.75 -13.72 18.99
N ASP A 522 21.80 -14.47 18.67
CA ASP A 522 23.19 -14.12 19.01
C ASP A 522 23.95 -13.48 17.84
N ASP A 523 23.55 -13.77 16.59
CA ASP A 523 24.23 -13.28 15.39
C ASP A 523 23.42 -12.21 14.65
N ASN A 524 23.95 -10.98 14.67
CA ASN A 524 23.38 -9.80 14.01
C ASN A 524 24.18 -9.38 12.77
N GLU A 525 25.08 -10.23 12.28
CA GLU A 525 25.83 -10.02 11.04
C GLU A 525 25.03 -10.56 9.84
N ILE A 526 25.03 -9.80 8.74
CA ILE A 526 24.43 -10.18 7.46
C ILE A 526 25.44 -9.96 6.34
N THR A 527 25.40 -10.83 5.33
CA THR A 527 26.35 -10.82 4.21
C THR A 527 25.61 -10.64 2.88
N CYS A 528 26.14 -9.80 1.99
CA CYS A 528 25.58 -9.61 0.65
C CYS A 528 25.88 -10.84 -0.22
N GLU A 529 24.83 -11.59 -0.59
CA GLU A 529 24.92 -12.83 -1.36
C GLU A 529 24.97 -12.58 -2.88
N SER A 530 25.30 -13.64 -3.62
CA SER A 530 25.51 -13.59 -5.07
C SER A 530 24.28 -13.25 -5.93
N ASN A 531 23.11 -13.15 -5.32
CA ASN A 531 21.80 -12.83 -5.93
C ASN A 531 21.33 -11.39 -5.65
N ALA A 532 22.20 -10.51 -5.14
CA ALA A 532 21.86 -9.15 -4.72
C ALA A 532 20.95 -9.05 -3.49
N ILE A 533 20.90 -10.10 -2.66
CA ILE A 533 20.08 -10.16 -1.44
C ILE A 533 21.01 -10.32 -0.23
N TRP A 534 20.63 -9.74 0.91
CA TRP A 534 21.32 -9.98 2.18
C TRP A 534 20.94 -11.34 2.75
N SER A 535 21.92 -12.06 3.29
CA SER A 535 21.68 -13.30 4.03
C SER A 535 20.67 -13.09 5.15
N VAL A 536 19.84 -14.10 5.40
CA VAL A 536 18.85 -14.04 6.50
C VAL A 536 19.61 -14.05 7.83
N PRO A 537 19.43 -13.03 8.70
CA PRO A 537 20.09 -13.00 10.00
C PRO A 537 19.49 -14.04 10.96
N GLU A 538 20.33 -14.64 11.81
CA GLU A 538 19.86 -15.53 12.88
C GLU A 538 19.25 -14.75 14.05
N ALA A 539 19.63 -13.47 14.21
CA ALA A 539 18.99 -12.55 15.15
C ALA A 539 17.93 -11.66 14.49
N TYR A 540 16.99 -11.18 15.31
CA TYR A 540 15.99 -10.19 14.90
C TYR A 540 15.61 -9.28 16.06
N CYS A 541 14.98 -8.15 15.75
CA CYS A 541 14.53 -7.18 16.76
C CYS A 541 13.07 -7.44 17.16
N GLN A 542 12.88 -7.97 18.36
CA GLN A 542 11.56 -8.23 18.93
C GLN A 542 11.09 -7.05 19.79
N LEU A 543 9.90 -6.52 19.52
CA LEU A 543 9.28 -5.52 20.39
C LEU A 543 8.94 -6.12 21.76
N THR A 544 9.29 -5.39 22.82
CA THR A 544 9.06 -5.80 24.21
C THR A 544 8.47 -4.67 25.04
N CYS A 545 7.64 -5.01 26.03
CA CYS A 545 7.13 -4.08 27.02
C CYS A 545 7.99 -4.12 28.30
N ALA A 546 8.47 -2.96 28.75
CA ALA A 546 9.32 -2.87 29.93
C ALA A 546 8.52 -2.82 31.24
N VAL A 547 9.10 -3.32 32.34
CA VAL A 547 8.44 -3.32 33.67
C VAL A 547 8.39 -1.94 34.30
N HIS A 548 9.33 -1.04 34.01
CA HIS A 548 9.39 0.28 34.64
C HIS A 548 8.21 1.19 34.25
N ASP A 549 7.57 0.96 33.11
CA ASP A 549 6.38 1.68 32.67
C ASP A 549 5.16 1.48 33.59
N LEU A 550 5.17 0.43 34.42
CA LEU A 550 4.07 0.07 35.31
C LEU A 550 3.98 0.98 36.54
N SER A 551 5.06 1.67 36.91
CA SER A 551 5.06 2.62 38.05
C SER A 551 4.16 3.83 37.84
N SER A 552 3.90 4.21 36.58
CA SER A 552 2.98 5.29 36.21
C SER A 552 1.49 4.95 36.42
N ARG A 553 1.16 3.69 36.76
CA ARG A 553 -0.22 3.16 36.82
C ARG A 553 -0.77 2.98 38.24
N ASN A 554 -0.16 3.58 39.27
CA ASN A 554 -0.61 3.52 40.68
C ASN A 554 -0.80 2.09 41.22
N ALA A 555 0.17 1.22 40.95
CA ALA A 555 0.06 -0.20 41.24
C ALA A 555 1.37 -0.78 41.79
N GLU A 556 1.27 -1.87 42.54
CA GLU A 556 2.39 -2.44 43.28
C GLU A 556 3.26 -3.31 42.35
N ARG A 557 4.49 -2.88 42.04
CA ARG A 557 5.37 -3.57 41.09
C ARG A 557 5.70 -5.01 41.49
N THR A 558 5.78 -5.28 42.79
CA THR A 558 6.01 -6.62 43.38
C THR A 558 4.86 -7.61 43.15
N SER A 559 3.67 -7.11 42.79
CA SER A 559 2.48 -7.93 42.54
C SER A 559 2.33 -8.37 41.08
N LEU A 560 3.28 -7.99 40.20
CA LEU A 560 3.24 -8.31 38.78
C LEU A 560 3.41 -9.82 38.57
N SER A 561 2.36 -10.47 38.09
CA SER A 561 2.32 -11.90 37.77
C SER A 561 1.94 -12.09 36.31
N CYS A 562 2.91 -12.50 35.49
CA CYS A 562 2.72 -12.70 34.06
C CYS A 562 2.61 -14.19 33.73
N ARG A 563 1.67 -14.55 32.86
CA ARG A 563 1.66 -15.87 32.22
C ARG A 563 2.55 -15.79 30.98
N THR A 564 3.83 -16.11 31.12
CA THR A 564 4.73 -16.34 29.98
C THR A 564 4.85 -17.85 29.72
N PRO A 565 5.04 -18.29 28.46
CA PRO A 565 5.69 -19.57 28.18
C PRO A 565 7.15 -19.46 28.65
N LEU A 566 7.65 -20.46 29.38
CA LEU A 566 9.02 -20.48 29.87
C LEU A 566 10.01 -20.48 28.70
N THR A 567 10.89 -19.48 28.65
CA THR A 567 12.25 -19.68 28.14
C THR A 567 13.16 -19.91 29.33
N ASN A 568 13.99 -20.95 29.25
CA ASN A 568 14.76 -21.54 30.36
C ASN A 568 15.94 -20.68 30.82
N ASP A 569 15.69 -19.47 31.32
CA ASP A 569 16.69 -18.81 32.15
C ASP A 569 15.99 -18.04 33.26
N GLY A 570 16.18 -18.51 34.50
CA GLY A 570 15.48 -18.09 35.71
C GLY A 570 15.82 -16.67 36.20
N SER A 571 16.09 -15.73 35.29
CA SER A 571 16.21 -14.31 35.58
C SER A 571 14.84 -13.64 35.46
N ALA A 572 14.53 -12.75 36.41
CA ALA A 572 13.31 -11.96 36.37
C ALA A 572 13.33 -11.07 35.11
N LEU A 573 12.52 -11.42 34.10
CA LEU A 573 12.42 -10.69 32.85
C LEU A 573 12.00 -9.24 33.12
N GLU A 574 12.92 -8.28 32.92
CA GLU A 574 12.62 -6.85 32.93
C GLU A 574 11.79 -6.39 31.71
N HIS A 575 11.64 -7.28 30.71
CA HIS A 575 11.00 -7.04 29.42
C HIS A 575 10.12 -8.23 29.02
N TYR A 576 8.91 -7.96 28.53
CA TYR A 576 7.93 -8.98 28.16
C TYR A 576 7.60 -8.93 26.66
N PRO A 577 7.44 -10.09 26.00
CA PRO A 577 7.12 -10.12 24.57
C PRO A 577 5.69 -9.65 24.29
N MET A 578 5.43 -9.23 23.05
CA MET A 578 4.10 -8.87 22.58
C MET A 578 3.08 -9.99 22.86
N GLY A 579 1.88 -9.61 23.32
CA GLY A 579 0.83 -10.54 23.71
C GLY A 579 0.97 -11.15 25.11
N ALA A 580 2.07 -10.89 25.83
CA ALA A 580 2.22 -11.31 27.24
C ALA A 580 1.07 -10.74 28.09
N ARG A 581 0.44 -11.60 28.87
CA ARG A 581 -0.69 -11.24 29.75
C ARG A 581 -0.26 -11.25 31.20
N CYS A 582 -0.36 -10.09 31.83
CA CYS A 582 0.07 -9.87 33.21
C CYS A 582 -1.08 -9.44 34.11
N LYS A 583 -0.98 -9.82 35.38
CA LYS A 583 -1.85 -9.38 36.47
C LYS A 583 -1.04 -8.49 37.40
N LEU A 584 -1.67 -7.45 37.91
CA LEU A 584 -1.05 -6.48 38.80
C LEU A 584 -2.08 -6.01 39.82
N SER A 585 -1.67 -5.80 41.08
CA SER A 585 -2.51 -5.30 42.16
C SER A 585 -2.36 -3.78 42.32
N CYS A 586 -3.48 -3.08 42.50
CA CYS A 586 -3.51 -1.65 42.77
C CYS A 586 -2.94 -1.31 44.15
N LEU A 587 -2.36 -0.12 44.28
CA LEU A 587 -1.91 0.38 45.59
C LEU A 587 -3.09 0.55 46.56
N PRO A 588 -2.84 0.52 47.89
CA PRO A 588 -3.87 0.82 48.89
C PRO A 588 -4.56 2.17 48.60
N GLY A 589 -5.89 2.21 48.70
CA GLY A 589 -6.70 3.39 48.38
C GLY A 589 -6.99 3.60 46.88
N HIS A 590 -6.55 2.68 46.01
CA HIS A 590 -6.84 2.67 44.57
C HIS A 590 -7.61 1.41 44.16
N HIS A 591 -8.41 1.51 43.10
CA HIS A 591 -9.19 0.42 42.53
C HIS A 591 -9.13 0.46 40.99
N VAL A 592 -9.55 -0.62 40.34
CA VAL A 592 -9.59 -0.68 38.87
C VAL A 592 -10.69 0.21 38.32
N GLU A 593 -10.32 1.05 37.36
CA GLU A 593 -11.20 1.89 36.54
C GLU A 593 -12.42 1.11 36.01
N ASP A 594 -13.61 1.70 36.11
CA ASP A 594 -14.91 1.16 35.65
C ASP A 594 -15.34 -0.21 36.21
N THR A 595 -14.94 -0.56 37.43
CA THR A 595 -15.44 -1.78 38.09
C THR A 595 -16.41 -1.51 39.24
N VAL A 596 -17.67 -1.93 39.05
CA VAL A 596 -18.78 -1.88 40.04
C VAL A 596 -18.45 -2.56 41.39
N ARG A 597 -17.38 -3.36 41.46
CA ARG A 597 -17.02 -4.19 42.63
C ARG A 597 -15.66 -3.85 43.27
N ASN A 598 -15.13 -2.63 43.14
CA ASN A 598 -13.85 -2.22 43.72
C ASN A 598 -12.75 -3.27 43.51
N LYS A 599 -12.59 -3.75 42.26
CA LYS A 599 -11.56 -4.75 41.99
C LYS A 599 -10.20 -4.14 42.30
N GLN A 600 -9.31 -4.94 42.89
CA GLN A 600 -7.94 -4.52 43.20
C GLN A 600 -6.90 -5.05 42.21
N GLN A 601 -7.28 -5.92 41.26
CA GLN A 601 -6.35 -6.49 40.30
C GLN A 601 -6.68 -6.08 38.87
N VAL A 602 -5.72 -5.48 38.18
CA VAL A 602 -5.77 -5.17 36.74
C VAL A 602 -5.13 -6.30 35.93
N ARG A 603 -5.63 -6.49 34.70
CA ARG A 603 -5.01 -7.36 33.70
C ARG A 603 -4.47 -6.51 32.57
N LEU A 604 -3.19 -6.68 32.26
CA LEU A 604 -2.48 -5.94 31.23
C LEU A 604 -2.02 -6.90 30.14
N THR A 605 -1.99 -6.40 28.90
CA THR A 605 -1.47 -7.11 27.73
C THR A 605 -0.39 -6.25 27.07
N CYS A 606 0.73 -6.84 26.68
CA CYS A 606 1.75 -6.11 25.92
C CYS A 606 1.27 -5.88 24.48
N GLY A 607 1.14 -4.62 24.08
CA GLY A 607 0.61 -4.18 22.79
C GLY A 607 1.62 -4.27 21.64
N ASN A 608 1.13 -4.00 20.42
CA ASN A 608 1.92 -3.97 19.18
C ASN A 608 2.85 -2.75 19.06
N ASP A 609 2.70 -1.77 19.94
CA ASP A 609 3.51 -0.56 20.05
C ASP A 609 4.61 -0.67 21.13
N GLY A 610 4.77 -1.85 21.74
CA GLY A 610 5.70 -2.04 22.86
C GLY A 610 5.24 -1.41 24.17
N ARG A 611 3.95 -1.07 24.32
CA ARG A 611 3.38 -0.52 25.56
C ARG A 611 2.37 -1.46 26.21
N TRP A 612 2.25 -1.37 27.54
CA TRP A 612 1.21 -2.09 28.27
C TRP A 612 -0.17 -1.51 27.97
N GLN A 613 -1.10 -2.38 27.56
CA GLN A 613 -2.50 -2.07 27.30
C GLN A 613 -3.40 -2.69 28.37
N GLY A 614 -4.41 -1.96 28.83
CA GLY A 614 -5.36 -2.42 29.87
C GLY A 614 -5.71 -1.33 30.89
N PRO A 615 -6.71 -1.60 31.77
CA PRO A 615 -7.29 -0.62 32.67
C PRO A 615 -6.29 -0.10 33.71
N LYS A 616 -6.51 1.13 34.20
CA LYS A 616 -5.64 1.80 35.18
C LYS A 616 -6.18 1.65 36.60
N CYS A 617 -5.31 1.85 37.59
CA CYS A 617 -5.73 1.98 38.99
C CYS A 617 -6.02 3.45 39.29
N VAL A 618 -7.27 3.74 39.64
CA VAL A 618 -7.78 5.08 39.99
C VAL A 618 -8.04 5.19 41.49
N PRO A 619 -7.86 6.37 42.11
CA PRO A 619 -8.10 6.54 43.53
C PRO A 619 -9.57 6.29 43.89
N VAL A 620 -9.82 5.66 45.02
CA VAL A 620 -11.18 5.50 45.59
C VAL A 620 -11.74 6.90 45.90
N LYS A 621 -13.01 7.13 45.57
CA LYS A 621 -13.72 8.39 45.81
C LYS A 621 -14.87 8.18 46.80
N CYS A 622 -15.05 9.11 47.72
CA CYS A 622 -16.23 9.14 48.60
C CYS A 622 -17.43 9.77 47.89
N GLU A 623 -18.65 9.36 48.29
CA GLU A 623 -19.89 9.95 47.77
C GLU A 623 -19.89 11.48 47.94
N GLN A 624 -20.31 12.23 46.91
CA GLN A 624 -20.36 13.69 47.02
C GLN A 624 -21.27 14.12 48.20
N PRO A 625 -20.88 15.12 49.03
CA PRO A 625 -21.74 15.62 50.10
C PRO A 625 -23.11 16.06 49.57
N LYS A 626 -24.18 15.70 50.29
CA LYS A 626 -25.57 16.00 49.90
C LYS A 626 -25.74 17.47 49.49
N ILE A 627 -26.56 17.71 48.45
CA ILE A 627 -26.81 19.04 47.85
C ILE A 627 -27.18 20.13 48.87
N VAL A 628 -27.78 19.75 50.00
CA VAL A 628 -28.11 20.67 51.11
C VAL A 628 -26.90 21.39 51.71
N TYR A 629 -25.70 20.81 51.59
CA TYR A 629 -24.44 21.38 52.07
C TYR A 629 -23.65 22.11 50.97
N PHE A 630 -24.18 22.22 49.76
CA PHE A 630 -23.49 22.86 48.64
C PHE A 630 -23.07 24.30 49.00
N GLY A 631 -21.83 24.64 48.66
CA GLY A 631 -21.21 25.94 49.01
C GLY A 631 -20.86 26.14 50.48
N LEU A 632 -21.12 25.17 51.37
CA LEU A 632 -20.73 25.21 52.78
C LEU A 632 -19.41 24.49 53.06
N TYR A 633 -18.82 23.78 52.10
CA TYR A 633 -17.60 23.03 52.30
C TYR A 633 -16.52 23.36 51.27
N ASN A 634 -15.27 23.21 51.69
CA ASN A 634 -14.10 23.22 50.81
C ASN A 634 -13.23 22.01 51.10
N CYS A 635 -12.88 21.24 50.08
CA CYS A 635 -12.14 19.98 50.18
C CYS A 635 -10.75 20.14 49.58
N THR A 636 -9.74 19.52 50.19
CA THR A 636 -8.33 19.66 49.77
C THR A 636 -8.04 19.02 48.42
N GLU A 637 -8.57 17.83 48.15
CA GLU A 637 -8.29 17.05 46.93
C GLU A 637 -9.58 16.43 46.36
N GLY A 638 -10.58 17.28 46.13
CA GLY A 638 -11.91 16.84 45.71
C GLY A 638 -12.50 15.82 46.69
N PHE A 639 -12.94 14.67 46.18
CA PHE A 639 -13.56 13.60 46.97
C PHE A 639 -12.72 12.33 47.05
N ASN A 640 -11.43 12.40 46.77
CA ASN A 640 -10.52 11.25 46.82
C ASN A 640 -10.29 10.80 48.28
N VAL A 641 -9.92 9.53 48.47
CA VAL A 641 -9.50 9.00 49.79
C VAL A 641 -8.41 9.87 50.40
N GLY A 642 -8.56 10.20 51.69
CA GLY A 642 -7.66 11.10 52.42
C GLY A 642 -8.04 12.58 52.33
N SER A 643 -8.91 12.98 51.38
CA SER A 643 -9.38 14.38 51.24
C SER A 643 -10.10 14.84 52.51
N LYS A 644 -9.77 16.05 52.97
CA LYS A 644 -10.36 16.69 54.16
C LYS A 644 -11.28 17.82 53.71
N CYS A 645 -12.58 17.61 53.82
CA CYS A 645 -13.60 18.62 53.56
C CYS A 645 -13.89 19.43 54.83
N ARG A 646 -13.56 20.71 54.82
CA ARG A 646 -13.87 21.67 55.88
C ARG A 646 -15.24 22.29 55.61
N PHE A 647 -16.20 22.06 56.51
CA PHE A 647 -17.57 22.59 56.48
C PHE A 647 -17.69 23.84 57.37
N ASN A 648 -18.09 24.95 56.77
CA ASN A 648 -18.39 26.23 57.42
C ASN A 648 -19.91 26.33 57.64
N CYS A 649 -20.38 25.83 58.78
CA CYS A 649 -21.81 25.74 59.06
C CYS A 649 -22.38 27.09 59.55
N PRO A 650 -23.53 27.56 59.01
CA PRO A 650 -24.17 28.79 59.47
C PRO A 650 -24.52 28.72 60.97
N GLY A 651 -24.11 29.74 61.74
CA GLY A 651 -24.38 29.82 63.19
C GLY A 651 -23.36 29.13 64.10
N TRP A 652 -22.29 28.54 63.54
CA TRP A 652 -21.20 27.94 64.31
C TRP A 652 -19.90 28.72 64.10
N LYS A 653 -19.16 29.00 65.18
CA LYS A 653 -17.88 29.73 65.10
C LYS A 653 -16.73 28.86 64.57
N GLU A 654 -16.82 27.55 64.73
CA GLU A 654 -15.77 26.61 64.33
C GLU A 654 -16.20 25.76 63.12
N SER A 655 -15.28 25.59 62.18
CA SER A 655 -15.48 24.74 61.00
C SER A 655 -15.35 23.25 61.36
N ARG A 656 -16.26 22.41 60.86
CA ARG A 656 -16.22 20.95 61.09
C ARG A 656 -15.53 20.25 59.93
N ILE A 657 -14.62 19.31 60.19
CA ILE A 657 -13.84 18.64 59.15
C ILE A 657 -14.32 17.19 58.99
N SER A 658 -14.65 16.79 57.76
CA SER A 658 -14.89 15.39 57.41
C SER A 658 -13.80 14.88 56.47
N THR A 659 -13.31 13.67 56.74
CA THR A 659 -12.23 13.02 55.98
C THR A 659 -12.80 11.85 55.20
N CYS A 660 -12.44 11.73 53.92
CA CYS A 660 -12.79 10.59 53.09
C CYS A 660 -11.96 9.36 53.50
N LYS A 661 -12.63 8.29 53.93
CA LYS A 661 -12.00 7.06 54.41
C LYS A 661 -11.75 6.08 53.24
N PRO A 662 -10.80 5.14 53.39
CA PRO A 662 -10.50 4.12 52.36
C PRO A 662 -11.67 3.24 51.94
N ASP A 663 -12.73 3.15 52.75
CA ASP A 663 -13.96 2.42 52.45
C ASP A 663 -14.95 3.20 51.57
N GLY A 664 -14.59 4.42 51.14
CA GLY A 664 -15.46 5.29 50.36
C GLY A 664 -16.49 6.08 51.17
N THR A 665 -16.41 6.05 52.51
CA THR A 665 -17.33 6.78 53.39
C THR A 665 -16.70 8.03 54.02
N TRP A 666 -17.52 9.03 54.32
CA TRP A 666 -17.10 10.22 55.05
C TRP A 666 -17.05 9.96 56.56
N SER A 667 -16.04 10.50 57.24
CA SER A 667 -15.93 10.41 58.70
C SER A 667 -17.10 11.05 59.47
N LEU A 668 -17.82 11.99 58.84
CA LEU A 668 -19.01 12.65 59.39
C LEU A 668 -20.15 12.58 58.37
N THR A 669 -21.24 11.90 58.71
CA THR A 669 -22.42 11.77 57.85
C THR A 669 -23.34 12.99 57.89
N ARG A 670 -23.31 13.78 58.98
CA ARG A 670 -24.06 15.04 59.14
C ARG A 670 -23.14 16.17 59.63
N PRO A 671 -22.43 16.83 58.69
CA PRO A 671 -21.44 17.85 59.03
C PRO A 671 -22.06 19.12 59.62
N CYS A 672 -23.26 19.54 59.18
CA CYS A 672 -23.93 20.73 59.69
C CYS A 672 -25.34 20.43 60.24
N PRO A 673 -25.71 20.97 61.41
CA PRO A 673 -27.11 21.02 61.84
C PRO A 673 -27.84 22.11 61.05
N LEU A 674 -28.68 21.72 60.09
CA LEU A 674 -29.43 22.64 59.24
C LEU A 674 -30.78 22.97 59.91
N ALA A 675 -30.89 24.13 60.56
CA ALA A 675 -32.10 24.57 61.27
C ALA A 675 -32.79 25.75 60.57
N GLN A 676 -34.09 25.60 60.26
CA GLN A 676 -35.11 26.62 59.87
C GLN A 676 -34.70 27.80 58.96
N VAL A 677 -33.70 27.61 58.10
CA VAL A 677 -33.36 28.61 57.09
C VAL A 677 -34.28 28.48 55.87
N THR A 678 -34.71 29.61 55.31
CA THR A 678 -35.54 29.66 54.10
C THR A 678 -34.79 30.31 52.94
N CYS A 679 -34.99 29.79 51.73
CA CYS A 679 -34.45 30.35 50.49
C CYS A 679 -35.44 31.33 49.85
N PRO A 680 -34.96 32.33 49.09
CA PRO A 680 -35.82 33.19 48.29
C PRO A 680 -36.54 32.36 47.22
N ARG A 681 -37.79 32.73 46.92
CA ARG A 681 -38.55 32.08 45.86
C ARG A 681 -37.99 32.51 44.49
N PRO A 682 -37.76 31.59 43.55
CA PRO A 682 -37.36 31.92 42.18
C PRO A 682 -38.37 32.86 41.51
N GLU A 683 -37.88 33.90 40.84
CA GLU A 683 -38.72 34.73 39.98
C GLU A 683 -39.04 33.97 38.68
N ALA A 684 -40.28 34.06 38.22
CA ALA A 684 -40.68 33.44 36.95
C ALA A 684 -39.97 34.15 35.78
N SER A 685 -39.29 33.36 34.94
CA SER A 685 -38.67 33.84 33.71
C SER A 685 -39.63 33.63 32.53
N ARG A 686 -39.38 34.29 31.40
CA ARG A 686 -40.11 34.02 30.14
C ARG A 686 -39.97 32.56 29.69
N ASP A 687 -38.85 31.93 30.03
CA ASP A 687 -38.47 30.61 29.52
C ASP A 687 -38.78 29.46 30.50
N PHE A 688 -38.93 29.75 31.80
CA PHE A 688 -39.03 28.73 32.86
C PHE A 688 -40.22 28.95 33.80
N ILE A 689 -40.87 27.83 34.15
CA ILE A 689 -41.95 27.74 35.13
C ILE A 689 -41.40 27.01 36.37
N PHE A 690 -41.59 27.62 37.55
CA PHE A 690 -41.16 27.07 38.83
C PHE A 690 -42.36 26.71 39.70
N ASP A 691 -42.53 25.42 39.98
CA ASP A 691 -43.53 24.92 40.94
C ASP A 691 -42.87 24.63 42.29
N CYS A 692 -43.14 25.49 43.27
CA CYS A 692 -42.47 25.49 44.57
C CYS A 692 -43.45 25.27 45.72
N PRO A 693 -43.07 24.53 46.77
CA PRO A 693 -43.86 24.43 47.99
C PRO A 693 -44.04 25.81 48.67
N ARG A 694 -45.06 25.93 49.54
CA ARG A 694 -45.39 27.19 50.24
C ARG A 694 -44.22 27.75 51.06
N ARG A 695 -43.38 26.88 51.64
CA ARG A 695 -42.19 27.26 52.41
C ARG A 695 -40.96 26.54 51.85
N LEU A 696 -39.98 27.32 51.40
CA LEU A 696 -38.72 26.82 50.84
C LEU A 696 -37.67 26.70 51.94
N SER A 697 -37.76 25.68 52.79
CA SER A 697 -36.72 25.37 53.78
C SER A 697 -35.56 24.57 53.18
N VAL A 698 -34.38 24.62 53.78
CA VAL A 698 -33.21 23.83 53.32
C VAL A 698 -33.58 22.35 53.12
N GLY A 699 -33.25 21.82 51.94
CA GLY A 699 -33.60 20.45 51.52
C GLY A 699 -34.96 20.29 50.81
N THR A 700 -35.79 21.34 50.77
CA THR A 700 -36.93 21.40 49.84
C THR A 700 -36.46 21.76 48.44
N PHE A 701 -37.26 21.41 47.43
CA PHE A 701 -36.97 21.70 46.02
C PHE A 701 -38.18 22.31 45.32
N CYS A 702 -37.93 23.12 44.30
CA CYS A 702 -38.92 23.51 43.29
C CYS A 702 -38.77 22.61 42.07
N LYS A 703 -39.89 22.23 41.44
CA LYS A 703 -39.87 21.61 40.13
C LYS A 703 -39.71 22.69 39.07
N VAL A 704 -38.78 22.48 38.14
CA VAL A 704 -38.51 23.36 37.01
C VAL A 704 -39.14 22.77 35.76
N SER A 705 -39.73 23.60 34.91
CA SER A 705 -40.32 23.18 33.63
C SER A 705 -40.11 24.27 32.58
N CYS A 706 -39.92 23.89 31.33
CA CYS A 706 -39.84 24.85 30.23
C CYS A 706 -41.23 25.39 29.89
N ASN A 707 -41.30 26.69 29.57
CA ASN A 707 -42.56 27.32 29.16
C ASN A 707 -43.01 26.83 27.76
N ALA A 708 -42.07 26.53 26.87
CA ALA A 708 -42.34 25.95 25.56
C ALA A 708 -42.73 24.46 25.67
N LYS A 709 -43.83 24.07 25.01
CA LYS A 709 -44.26 22.66 24.93
C LYS A 709 -43.26 21.84 24.11
N GLY A 710 -42.96 20.62 24.55
CA GLY A 710 -41.99 19.73 23.89
C GLY A 710 -40.53 20.06 24.19
N TYR A 711 -40.26 20.88 25.21
CA TYR A 711 -38.92 21.19 25.71
C TYR A 711 -38.74 20.72 27.15
N GLU A 712 -37.49 20.49 27.55
CA GLU A 712 -37.08 20.06 28.88
C GLU A 712 -35.96 20.93 29.44
N PRO A 713 -35.96 21.17 30.77
CA PRO A 713 -34.90 21.92 31.42
C PRO A 713 -33.64 21.05 31.55
N VAL A 714 -32.52 21.60 31.09
CA VAL A 714 -31.21 20.97 31.13
C VAL A 714 -30.16 21.93 31.65
N ILE A 715 -29.06 21.39 32.13
CA ILE A 715 -27.86 22.14 32.51
C ILE A 715 -26.68 21.62 31.71
N GLU A 716 -25.86 22.53 31.21
CA GLU A 716 -24.64 22.19 30.51
C GLU A 716 -23.54 21.81 31.51
N ARG A 717 -22.94 20.63 31.34
CA ARG A 717 -21.82 20.16 32.14
C ARG A 717 -20.67 19.74 31.24
N VAL A 718 -19.46 20.13 31.60
CA VAL A 718 -18.26 19.64 30.94
C VAL A 718 -17.83 18.33 31.60
N ARG A 719 -17.79 17.24 30.82
CA ARG A 719 -17.24 15.94 31.21
C ARG A 719 -15.90 15.73 30.52
N THR A 720 -14.91 15.26 31.25
CA THR A 720 -13.63 14.84 30.66
C THR A 720 -13.71 13.37 30.26
N ILE A 721 -13.44 13.06 28.99
CA ILE A 721 -13.43 11.68 28.44
C ILE A 721 -11.99 11.14 28.41
N ASP A 722 -11.81 9.82 28.30
CA ASP A 722 -10.57 9.02 28.42
C ASP A 722 -9.35 9.40 27.54
N ARG A 723 -9.44 10.49 26.76
CA ARG A 723 -8.32 11.09 26.02
C ARG A 723 -7.97 12.52 26.47
N GLY A 724 -8.53 13.00 27.59
CA GLY A 724 -8.38 14.38 28.06
C GLY A 724 -9.24 15.41 27.31
N LEU A 725 -10.12 14.94 26.42
CA LEU A 725 -11.11 15.77 25.72
C LEU A 725 -12.20 16.22 26.69
N GLN A 726 -12.51 17.52 26.67
CA GLN A 726 -13.62 18.11 27.40
C GLN A 726 -14.87 18.10 26.52
N MET A 727 -15.85 17.27 26.86
CA MET A 727 -17.14 17.20 26.18
C MET A 727 -18.20 17.96 26.97
N GLN A 728 -18.87 18.90 26.31
CA GLN A 728 -20.08 19.52 26.83
C GLN A 728 -21.26 18.55 26.70
N SER A 729 -21.84 18.19 27.84
CA SER A 729 -22.95 17.25 27.97
C SER A 729 -24.12 17.98 28.65
N LEU A 730 -25.31 17.88 28.05
CA LEU A 730 -26.53 18.44 28.62
C LEU A 730 -27.16 17.40 29.55
N GLU A 731 -27.30 17.73 30.82
CA GLU A 731 -27.93 16.87 31.82
C GLU A 731 -29.35 17.34 32.10
N ARG A 732 -30.33 16.44 32.06
CA ARG A 732 -31.71 16.74 32.45
C ARG A 732 -31.78 17.07 33.93
N VAL A 733 -32.20 18.29 34.26
CA VAL A 733 -32.36 18.75 35.64
C VAL A 733 -33.71 19.43 35.75
N ASP A 734 -34.62 18.84 36.53
CA ASP A 734 -35.98 19.37 36.76
C ASP A 734 -36.19 19.84 38.20
N ARG A 735 -35.11 19.90 38.99
CA ARG A 735 -35.16 20.16 40.42
C ARG A 735 -34.19 21.25 40.84
N LEU A 736 -34.74 22.28 41.48
CA LEU A 736 -34.01 23.40 42.06
C LEU A 736 -34.07 23.28 43.59
N SER A 737 -32.95 22.95 44.24
CA SER A 737 -32.91 22.64 45.67
C SER A 737 -32.46 23.82 46.53
N CYS A 738 -33.15 24.06 47.65
CA CYS A 738 -32.75 25.06 48.62
C CYS A 738 -31.58 24.54 49.48
N THR A 739 -30.47 25.28 49.49
CA THR A 739 -29.24 24.90 50.19
C THR A 739 -29.02 25.67 51.50
N GLY A 740 -28.11 25.18 52.34
CA GLY A 740 -27.78 25.84 53.61
C GLY A 740 -27.12 27.22 53.45
N ARG A 741 -26.70 27.62 52.24
CA ARG A 741 -26.26 28.98 51.89
C ARG A 741 -27.40 29.98 51.69
N ARG A 742 -28.66 29.55 51.81
CA ARG A 742 -29.86 30.33 51.45
C ARG A 742 -29.98 30.61 49.95
N THR A 743 -29.35 29.80 49.12
CA THR A 743 -29.42 29.90 47.66
C THR A 743 -30.16 28.69 47.09
N MET A 744 -30.75 28.90 45.92
CA MET A 744 -31.33 27.85 45.12
C MET A 744 -30.24 27.29 44.19
N GLU A 745 -30.02 25.98 44.22
CA GLU A 745 -29.01 25.29 43.42
C GLU A 745 -29.64 24.18 42.56
N PRO A 746 -29.23 24.03 41.30
CA PRO A 746 -28.24 24.85 40.56
C PRO A 746 -28.70 26.29 40.31
N ALA A 747 -27.82 27.22 39.91
CA ALA A 747 -28.26 28.60 39.67
C ALA A 747 -29.25 28.65 38.48
N ILE A 748 -30.25 29.54 38.56
CA ILE A 748 -31.28 29.67 37.50
C ILE A 748 -30.64 30.01 36.14
N SER A 749 -29.53 30.75 36.14
CA SER A 749 -28.76 31.09 34.94
C SER A 749 -28.07 29.91 34.27
N GLU A 750 -27.95 28.76 34.94
CA GLU A 750 -27.35 27.55 34.38
C GLU A 750 -28.34 26.69 33.58
N PHE A 751 -29.64 26.99 33.68
CA PHE A 751 -30.68 26.24 32.97
C PHE A 751 -30.81 26.72 31.52
N ALA A 752 -30.99 25.75 30.63
CA ALA A 752 -31.43 25.96 29.25
C ALA A 752 -32.64 25.05 28.95
N CYS A 753 -33.46 25.44 27.97
CA CYS A 753 -34.56 24.62 27.48
C CYS A 753 -34.18 23.99 26.15
N VAL A 754 -34.13 22.66 26.10
CA VAL A 754 -33.83 21.92 24.86
C VAL A 754 -35.01 21.04 24.45
N LYS A 755 -35.14 20.80 23.14
CA LYS A 755 -36.22 19.98 22.61
C LYS A 755 -36.11 18.55 23.17
N GLN A 756 -37.24 18.01 23.60
CA GLN A 756 -37.36 16.65 24.12
C GLN A 756 -36.85 15.62 23.10
N CYS A 757 -36.25 14.55 23.60
CA CYS A 757 -35.91 13.38 22.80
C CYS A 757 -37.17 12.57 22.51
N ASN A 758 -37.26 11.95 21.35
CA ASN A 758 -38.37 11.07 21.03
C ASN A 758 -38.03 9.65 21.51
N THR A 759 -38.54 9.28 22.67
CA THR A 759 -38.20 8.01 23.33
C THR A 759 -38.64 6.77 22.56
N ASP A 760 -39.62 6.90 21.66
CA ASP A 760 -40.13 5.77 20.89
C ASP A 760 -39.13 5.30 19.81
N PHE A 761 -38.19 6.18 19.43
CA PHE A 761 -37.18 5.92 18.39
C PHE A 761 -35.76 5.79 18.94
N MET A 762 -35.56 5.93 20.26
CA MET A 762 -34.23 5.75 20.85
C MET A 762 -33.90 4.27 21.02
N GLY A 763 -32.80 3.80 20.45
CA GLY A 763 -32.34 2.41 20.65
C GLY A 763 -33.20 1.36 19.94
N ASP A 764 -33.95 1.77 18.91
CA ASP A 764 -34.86 0.92 18.15
C ASP A 764 -34.16 0.14 17.00
N GLY A 765 -32.86 0.36 16.82
CA GLY A 765 -32.01 -0.24 15.80
C GLY A 765 -31.97 0.54 14.48
N TRP A 766 -32.57 1.72 14.42
CA TRP A 766 -32.49 2.67 13.32
C TRP A 766 -31.82 3.95 13.80
N CYS A 767 -31.09 4.60 12.89
CA CYS A 767 -30.50 5.91 13.16
C CYS A 767 -31.51 7.02 12.89
N ASP A 768 -32.07 7.57 13.96
CA ASP A 768 -32.98 8.68 13.97
C ASP A 768 -32.24 10.00 14.20
N PHE A 769 -32.07 10.76 13.11
CA PHE A 769 -31.33 12.03 13.13
C PHE A 769 -31.86 13.06 14.16
N GLN A 770 -33.15 12.96 14.55
CA GLN A 770 -33.73 13.85 15.56
C GLN A 770 -33.23 13.55 16.98
N ASN A 771 -32.83 12.31 17.23
CA ASN A 771 -32.25 11.82 18.48
C ASN A 771 -30.73 11.65 18.39
N ASN A 772 -30.14 11.73 17.19
CA ASN A 772 -28.69 11.73 16.99
C ASN A 772 -28.03 13.05 17.47
N ARG A 773 -28.06 13.29 18.78
CA ARG A 773 -27.42 14.43 19.46
C ARG A 773 -27.06 14.03 20.88
N GLY A 774 -26.03 14.65 21.44
CA GLY A 774 -25.49 14.26 22.76
C GLY A 774 -26.50 14.27 23.92
N PHE A 775 -27.50 15.16 23.91
CA PHE A 775 -28.56 15.16 24.93
C PHE A 775 -29.44 13.90 24.89
N CYS A 776 -29.63 13.32 23.70
CA CYS A 776 -30.43 12.12 23.48
C CYS A 776 -29.55 10.86 23.37
N GLY A 777 -28.29 10.93 23.84
CA GLY A 777 -27.38 9.79 23.81
C GLY A 777 -27.06 9.29 22.41
N TRP A 778 -27.08 10.17 21.40
CA TRP A 778 -26.84 9.80 19.99
C TRP A 778 -27.71 8.64 19.52
N ASP A 779 -29.00 8.75 19.88
CA ASP A 779 -30.00 7.74 19.57
C ASP A 779 -29.73 6.36 20.20
N ASP A 780 -29.17 6.37 21.40
CA ASP A 780 -28.71 5.18 22.14
C ASP A 780 -27.69 4.32 21.36
N GLY A 781 -26.92 4.97 20.48
CA GLY A 781 -25.84 4.37 19.70
C GLY A 781 -26.26 3.80 18.34
N ASP A 782 -27.51 3.91 17.93
CA ASP A 782 -27.98 3.27 16.69
C ASP A 782 -27.40 3.88 15.40
N CYS A 783 -26.82 5.07 15.50
CA CYS A 783 -26.16 5.78 14.39
C CYS A 783 -24.69 5.38 14.17
N CYS A 784 -24.10 4.54 15.01
CA CYS A 784 -22.69 4.13 14.91
C CYS A 784 -22.56 2.61 14.87
N ALA A 785 -21.67 2.08 14.02
CA ALA A 785 -21.58 0.62 13.84
C ALA A 785 -21.01 -0.09 15.08
N SER A 786 -20.12 0.57 15.83
CA SER A 786 -19.54 0.01 17.05
C SER A 786 -20.48 0.03 18.27
N THR A 787 -21.47 0.93 18.31
CA THR A 787 -22.40 1.06 19.45
C THR A 787 -23.80 0.50 19.16
N VAL A 788 -24.23 0.42 17.90
CA VAL A 788 -25.51 -0.20 17.51
C VAL A 788 -25.55 -1.69 17.80
N LYS A 789 -26.68 -2.18 18.32
CA LYS A 789 -26.88 -3.60 18.57
C LYS A 789 -26.85 -4.40 17.27
N GLY A 790 -25.83 -5.25 17.13
CA GLY A 790 -25.65 -6.12 15.96
C GLY A 790 -24.69 -5.58 14.91
N GLY A 791 -24.02 -4.45 15.16
CA GLY A 791 -22.89 -3.99 14.35
C GLY A 791 -23.24 -3.39 12.98
N LYS A 792 -24.54 -3.20 12.69
CA LYS A 792 -25.02 -2.70 11.40
C LYS A 792 -25.99 -1.54 11.59
N VAL A 793 -25.57 -0.36 11.19
CA VAL A 793 -26.39 0.87 11.20
C VAL A 793 -27.49 0.75 10.14
N ARG A 794 -28.73 1.10 10.51
CA ARG A 794 -29.88 1.15 9.61
C ARG A 794 -30.39 2.58 9.53
N LEU A 795 -30.59 3.11 8.33
CA LEU A 795 -31.00 4.50 8.14
C LEU A 795 -32.49 4.53 7.81
N MET A 796 -33.29 5.25 8.61
CA MET A 796 -34.75 5.33 8.42
C MET A 796 -35.10 6.00 7.07
N PHE A 797 -34.25 6.90 6.57
CA PHE A 797 -34.38 7.56 5.25
C PHE A 797 -33.02 7.73 4.55
N PRO A 798 -32.54 6.74 3.77
CA PRO A 798 -31.24 6.80 3.11
C PRO A 798 -31.02 8.05 2.25
N ALA A 799 -32.09 8.58 1.65
CA ALA A 799 -32.05 9.79 0.81
C ALA A 799 -31.86 11.11 1.60
N LEU A 800 -32.21 11.16 2.89
CA LEU A 800 -31.99 12.33 3.77
C LEU A 800 -30.69 12.22 4.58
N CYS A 801 -30.11 11.02 4.61
CA CYS A 801 -28.91 10.67 5.37
C CYS A 801 -27.59 10.80 4.57
N THR A 802 -27.57 11.64 3.53
CA THR A 802 -26.33 12.15 2.92
C THR A 802 -25.75 13.36 3.69
N SER A 803 -26.46 13.84 4.71
CA SER A 803 -26.07 14.97 5.56
C SER A 803 -25.39 14.51 6.87
N HIS A 804 -24.66 15.42 7.51
CA HIS A 804 -24.03 15.24 8.83
C HIS A 804 -24.98 14.74 9.94
N LEU A 805 -26.30 14.83 9.72
CA LEU A 805 -27.34 14.50 10.69
C LEU A 805 -27.49 12.99 10.96
N CYS A 806 -27.07 12.12 10.03
CA CYS A 806 -27.08 10.66 10.22
C CYS A 806 -25.67 10.05 10.32
N GLN A 807 -24.64 10.89 10.49
CA GLN A 807 -23.27 10.41 10.68
C GLN A 807 -23.10 9.84 12.09
N CYS A 808 -22.12 8.94 12.23
CA CYS A 808 -21.67 8.46 13.52
C CYS A 808 -20.96 9.59 14.26
N ILE A 809 -21.70 10.31 15.10
CA ILE A 809 -21.19 11.43 15.92
C ILE A 809 -21.19 11.09 17.41
N ASP A 810 -21.42 9.82 17.77
CA ASP A 810 -21.27 9.33 19.12
C ASP A 810 -19.76 9.28 19.47
N PRO A 811 -19.29 10.09 20.42
CA PRO A 811 -17.88 10.16 20.80
C PRO A 811 -17.40 8.91 21.56
N PHE A 812 -18.31 8.01 21.94
CA PHE A 812 -17.98 6.73 22.56
C PHE A 812 -17.88 5.58 21.54
N ALA A 813 -18.22 5.86 20.28
CA ALA A 813 -18.09 4.91 19.21
C ALA A 813 -16.61 4.70 18.86
N ALA A 814 -16.20 3.46 18.57
CA ALA A 814 -14.82 3.12 18.23
C ALA A 814 -14.32 3.80 16.94
N GLU A 815 -15.25 4.27 16.10
CA GLU A 815 -14.97 5.03 14.89
C GLU A 815 -14.56 6.49 15.17
N ASN A 816 -14.74 7.00 16.40
CA ASN A 816 -14.41 8.35 16.87
C ASN A 816 -13.32 8.31 17.97
#